data_AF-A0A8T4BF13-F1
#
_entry.id   AF-A0A8T4BF13-F1
#
_cell.length_a   1.000
_cell.length_b   1.000
_cell.length_c   1.000
_cell.angle_alpha   90.00
_cell.angle_beta   90.00
_cell.angle_gamma   90.00
#
_symmetry.space_group_name_H-M   'P 1'
#
loop_
_entity.id
_entity.type
_entity.pdbx_description
1 polymer ?
#
loop_
_entity_poly.entity_id
_entity_poly.type
_entity_poly.pdbx_seq_one_letter_code
_entity_poly.pdbx_strand_id
1 'polypeptide(L)'
;MTRRPLSLQIASLALTLLMVLVTTSPLMTPVLDEQSIVLPTEGRQDALDVDCSGYSFEDLFEYDFALFELVILDDWATGDMFANAWVNGSNSAIVRDNLDGLFEGLPGGDNDWISTDERDAVRSIGPKCIADMETRLGMREGIPHSGGVDWNDFEFVEDGIGLDEVNLVPEGHPDARTCTNFGAEQSCKEVPTSTTEDLEISLFVNDGENNNVRWDQLPNSGSSNFTLAMNITNMSDAALVVTFPVLQGLRMYDFRVTDNSAEGGLNCDYINEPSFKYLPDGSLQVTQLVNFDRTQWALECAMFMDFTTQIPETNDFPIWSSTAPANGTRIATSGAGTTVFTPADVGNAWASDDDGWSLDCVFDQEGWSVSTNVLGDFLVAQPASSSMAEATCTVVDPLGATDENDSRTWTFGTLFTATGTVDDDGENARITITSSGLVSEFIFTPRALQDGQLGGSNDAVTISSSAPSAIAMSLTGIRPGSFTITGVAEATNMIDFTVDMDLDLIKPNSPPVISVAVNFNGENATWDDNQQKFEMYGLVNDPDLEAVSMSLTICGAMYQGFVIDNINWNVEVSTAICMANGLTDYDVIITATDDSGASTQITVGIQDPMSNDLPLPANPIDDGSDSSLPFPSFLATLAMLGAALILRSKNEE
;
A
#
# COMPACT_ATOMS: atom_id res chain seq x y z
N MET A 1 76.91 33.22 -50.41
CA MET A 1 76.35 33.24 -49.04
C MET A 1 74.92 33.74 -49.16
N THR A 2 73.96 32.81 -49.24
CA THR A 2 72.53 33.07 -49.15
C THR A 2 71.92 31.78 -48.62
N ARG A 3 71.70 31.74 -47.31
CA ARG A 3 71.08 30.63 -46.59
C ARG A 3 69.65 30.48 -47.11
N ARG A 4 69.33 29.36 -47.77
CA ARG A 4 67.93 28.91 -47.85
C ARG A 4 67.49 28.53 -46.42
N PRO A 5 66.32 28.98 -45.94
CA PRO A 5 65.94 28.73 -44.57
C PRO A 5 65.59 27.24 -44.39
N LEU A 6 66.19 26.66 -43.37
CA LEU A 6 65.98 25.30 -42.85
C LEU A 6 64.50 25.04 -42.45
N SER A 7 63.64 26.08 -42.45
CA SER A 7 62.25 26.01 -42.01
C SER A 7 61.30 25.32 -42.99
N LEU A 8 61.57 25.30 -44.30
CA LEU A 8 60.64 24.70 -45.28
C LEU A 8 60.76 23.17 -45.39
N GLN A 9 61.92 22.59 -45.05
CA GLN A 9 62.11 21.13 -45.08
C GLN A 9 61.64 20.45 -43.79
N ILE A 10 61.62 21.16 -42.66
CA ILE A 10 61.09 20.65 -41.38
C ILE A 10 59.56 20.65 -41.39
N ALA A 11 58.92 21.66 -42.01
CA ALA A 11 57.47 21.73 -42.13
C ALA A 11 56.88 20.59 -43.00
N SER A 12 57.57 20.23 -44.09
CA SER A 12 57.17 19.09 -44.93
C SER A 12 57.30 17.74 -44.23
N LEU A 13 58.32 17.57 -43.36
CA LEU A 13 58.54 16.33 -42.63
C LEU A 13 57.57 16.18 -41.46
N ALA A 14 57.23 17.29 -40.78
CA ALA A 14 56.26 17.32 -39.70
C ALA A 14 54.84 17.03 -40.19
N LEU A 15 54.45 17.55 -41.36
CA LEU A 15 53.12 17.31 -41.94
C LEU A 15 52.94 15.85 -42.41
N THR A 16 54.00 15.23 -42.93
CA THR A 16 53.98 13.79 -43.28
C THR A 16 53.98 12.90 -42.05
N LEU A 17 54.65 13.30 -40.95
CA LEU A 17 54.62 12.55 -39.70
C LEU A 17 53.23 12.64 -39.04
N LEU A 18 52.57 13.80 -39.13
CA LEU A 18 51.21 14.01 -38.64
C LEU A 18 50.17 13.20 -39.42
N MET A 19 50.29 13.08 -40.75
CA MET A 19 49.38 12.25 -41.55
C MET A 19 49.56 10.74 -41.35
N VAL A 20 50.76 10.27 -41.02
CA VAL A 20 51.01 8.84 -40.73
C VAL A 20 50.48 8.46 -39.34
N LEU A 21 50.55 9.38 -38.35
CA LEU A 21 50.01 9.17 -37.00
C LEU A 21 48.47 9.11 -36.95
N VAL A 22 47.76 9.73 -37.91
CA VAL A 22 46.29 9.66 -38.02
C VAL A 22 45.82 8.31 -38.61
N THR A 23 46.70 7.54 -39.25
CA THR A 23 46.34 6.26 -39.90
C THR A 23 46.59 5.01 -39.06
N THR A 24 47.10 5.14 -37.83
CA THR A 24 47.44 3.99 -36.97
C THR A 24 46.95 4.18 -35.54
N SER A 25 45.64 4.11 -35.34
CA SER A 25 45.00 3.71 -34.08
C SER A 25 43.79 2.82 -34.41
N PRO A 26 43.49 1.81 -33.58
CA PRO A 26 42.71 0.64 -33.97
C PRO A 26 41.23 0.95 -34.25
N LEU A 27 40.69 0.29 -35.27
CA LEU A 27 39.26 0.08 -35.43
C LEU A 27 38.71 -0.65 -34.19
N MET A 28 38.08 0.08 -33.29
CA MET A 28 37.02 -0.46 -32.45
C MET A 28 35.69 0.01 -33.05
N THR A 29 34.86 -0.96 -33.39
CA THR A 29 33.48 -0.81 -33.83
C THR A 29 32.67 -0.07 -32.77
N PRO A 30 31.95 1.02 -33.08
CA PRO A 30 30.93 1.52 -32.17
C PRO A 30 29.73 0.57 -32.26
N VAL A 31 29.52 -0.17 -31.17
CA VAL A 31 28.18 -0.54 -30.74
C VAL A 31 27.45 0.78 -30.49
N LEU A 32 26.22 0.90 -30.98
CA LEU A 32 25.34 2.03 -30.69
C LEU A 32 25.11 2.06 -29.18
N ASP A 33 25.79 2.98 -28.50
CA ASP A 33 25.46 3.42 -27.16
C ASP A 33 25.01 4.88 -27.31
N GLU A 34 23.76 5.15 -26.96
CA GLU A 34 23.16 6.48 -26.95
C GLU A 34 23.84 7.32 -25.86
N GLN A 35 25.02 7.85 -26.14
CA GLN A 35 25.54 8.98 -25.38
C GLN A 35 24.94 10.25 -25.97
N SER A 36 24.02 10.83 -25.20
CA SER A 36 23.52 12.18 -25.38
C SER A 36 24.69 13.14 -25.59
N ILE A 37 24.64 13.87 -26.70
CA ILE A 37 25.60 14.92 -27.02
C ILE A 37 25.31 16.07 -26.04
N VAL A 38 26.06 16.14 -24.95
CA VAL A 38 26.08 17.34 -24.09
C VAL A 38 26.80 18.44 -24.87
N LEU A 39 26.03 19.38 -25.39
CA LEU A 39 26.54 20.65 -25.89
C LEU A 39 27.11 21.45 -24.71
N PRO A 40 28.23 22.16 -24.87
CA PRO A 40 28.79 22.95 -23.77
C PRO A 40 27.88 24.15 -23.49
N THR A 41 27.23 24.14 -22.32
CA THR A 41 26.48 25.26 -21.76
C THR A 41 27.45 26.22 -21.05
N GLU A 42 28.32 26.87 -21.81
CA GLU A 42 29.00 28.10 -21.36
C GLU A 42 27.93 29.20 -21.21
N GLY A 43 27.27 29.22 -20.05
CA GLY A 43 26.16 30.12 -19.72
C GLY A 43 25.45 29.83 -18.40
N ARG A 44 25.67 28.67 -17.75
CA ARG A 44 25.22 28.43 -16.37
C ARG A 44 26.19 29.13 -15.40
N GLN A 45 25.65 29.95 -14.53
CA GLN A 45 26.41 30.68 -13.52
C GLN A 45 27.01 29.69 -12.53
N ASP A 46 28.33 29.53 -12.54
CA ASP A 46 29.16 28.86 -11.53
C ASP A 46 29.11 29.55 -10.14
N ALA A 47 28.02 30.22 -9.78
CA ALA A 47 27.98 31.14 -8.63
C ALA A 47 26.59 31.32 -8.00
N LEU A 48 25.79 30.26 -7.91
CA LEU A 48 24.66 30.23 -6.98
C LEU A 48 25.15 29.56 -5.70
N ASP A 49 25.73 30.37 -4.83
CA ASP A 49 26.14 30.02 -3.47
C ASP A 49 24.93 30.30 -2.56
N VAL A 50 24.10 29.26 -2.34
CA VAL A 50 22.94 29.35 -1.45
C VAL A 50 23.42 28.96 -0.06
N ASP A 51 23.50 29.94 0.84
CA ASP A 51 23.93 29.73 2.22
C ASP A 51 22.79 29.10 3.04
N CYS A 52 22.85 27.78 3.22
CA CYS A 52 21.92 27.02 4.06
C CYS A 52 22.45 26.81 5.49
N SER A 53 23.53 27.49 5.87
CA SER A 53 24.13 27.32 7.19
C SER A 53 23.19 27.74 8.31
N GLY A 54 23.10 26.91 9.35
CA GLY A 54 22.25 27.15 10.52
C GLY A 54 20.77 26.80 10.35
N TYR A 55 20.36 26.29 9.18
CA TYR A 55 19.08 25.61 9.03
C TYR A 55 19.23 24.12 9.30
N SER A 56 18.22 23.53 9.93
CA SER A 56 18.04 22.08 9.96
C SER A 56 17.02 21.65 8.91
N PHE A 57 17.01 20.35 8.57
CA PHE A 57 16.03 19.79 7.63
C PHE A 57 14.58 20.16 8.00
N GLU A 58 14.22 20.06 9.28
CA GLU A 58 12.89 20.37 9.83
C GLU A 58 12.48 21.86 9.76
N ASP A 59 13.45 22.76 9.53
CA ASP A 59 13.19 24.18 9.33
C ASP A 59 12.81 24.49 7.87
N LEU A 60 13.17 23.60 6.94
CA LEU A 60 12.96 23.77 5.50
C LEU A 60 11.86 22.84 4.96
N PHE A 61 11.74 21.63 5.53
CA PHE A 61 10.81 20.60 5.09
C PHE A 61 9.80 20.27 6.18
N GLU A 62 8.52 20.38 5.84
CA GLU A 62 7.43 19.84 6.63
C GLU A 62 6.96 18.54 5.98
N TYR A 63 6.80 17.50 6.77
CA TYR A 63 6.42 16.18 6.28
C TYR A 63 5.44 15.49 7.22
N ASP A 64 4.68 14.54 6.66
CA ASP A 64 3.73 13.71 7.39
C ASP A 64 4.41 12.48 7.98
N PHE A 65 5.44 11.96 7.31
CA PHE A 65 6.34 10.95 7.85
C PHE A 65 7.74 11.08 7.23
N ALA A 66 8.78 10.86 8.02
CA ALA A 66 10.15 10.77 7.50
C ALA A 66 10.88 9.53 8.01
N LEU A 67 11.63 8.89 7.12
CA LEU A 67 12.52 7.78 7.41
C LEU A 67 13.97 8.22 7.19
N PHE A 68 14.83 7.99 8.17
CA PHE A 68 16.26 8.20 8.09
C PHE A 68 16.94 6.87 8.37
N GLU A 69 17.64 6.31 7.39
CA GLU A 69 18.42 5.07 7.52
C GLU A 69 19.90 5.38 7.37
N LEU A 70 20.67 5.19 8.44
CA LEU A 70 22.12 5.36 8.44
C LEU A 70 22.79 4.00 8.53
N VAL A 71 23.60 3.66 7.54
CA VAL A 71 24.53 2.54 7.61
C VAL A 71 25.92 3.09 7.91
N ILE A 72 26.47 2.74 9.06
CA ILE A 72 27.86 3.04 9.38
C ILE A 72 28.75 2.00 8.69
N LEU A 73 29.76 2.45 7.95
CA LEU A 73 30.65 1.57 7.18
C LEU A 73 31.80 1.01 8.03
N ASP A 74 32.45 -0.04 7.54
CA ASP A 74 33.50 -0.81 8.23
C ASP A 74 34.71 0.04 8.69
N ASP A 75 34.91 1.22 8.10
CA ASP A 75 35.98 2.12 8.48
C ASP A 75 35.68 2.91 9.77
N TRP A 76 34.44 2.88 10.27
CA TRP A 76 33.97 3.66 11.42
C TRP A 76 34.25 5.16 11.30
N ALA A 77 34.23 5.67 10.07
CA ALA A 77 34.48 7.08 9.72
C ALA A 77 33.55 7.60 8.62
N THR A 78 32.91 6.71 7.87
CA THR A 78 31.99 7.05 6.78
C THR A 78 30.69 6.26 6.89
N GLY A 79 29.62 6.80 6.28
CA GLY A 79 28.30 6.19 6.31
C GLY A 79 27.45 6.50 5.09
N ASP A 80 26.48 5.63 4.86
CA ASP A 80 25.44 5.78 3.87
C ASP A 80 24.16 6.20 4.58
N MET A 81 23.76 7.45 4.38
CA MET A 81 22.46 7.96 4.81
C MET A 81 21.49 7.84 3.64
N PHE A 82 20.41 7.09 3.84
CA PHE A 82 19.19 7.20 3.06
C PHE A 82 18.19 7.99 3.88
N ALA A 83 17.56 9.00 3.30
CA ALA A 83 16.46 9.69 3.95
C ALA A 83 15.29 9.86 2.99
N ASN A 84 14.08 9.68 3.48
CA ASN A 84 12.89 9.84 2.67
C ASN A 84 11.77 10.51 3.45
N ALA A 85 11.20 11.56 2.86
CA ALA A 85 10.11 12.32 3.45
C ALA A 85 8.86 12.21 2.57
N TRP A 86 7.76 11.80 3.18
CA TRP A 86 6.43 11.76 2.54
C TRP A 86 5.60 12.94 3.02
N VAL A 87 5.02 13.68 2.08
CA VAL A 87 4.31 14.91 2.37
C VAL A 87 2.99 14.93 1.61
N ASN A 88 1.88 15.07 2.34
CA ASN A 88 0.54 14.90 1.81
C ASN A 88 -0.31 16.17 1.92
N GLY A 89 -1.24 16.33 0.97
CA GLY A 89 -2.28 17.34 1.02
C GLY A 89 -1.76 18.78 1.20
N SER A 90 -2.14 19.42 2.30
CA SER A 90 -1.76 20.82 2.57
C SER A 90 -0.28 21.02 2.87
N ASN A 91 0.41 20.00 3.41
CA ASN A 91 1.84 20.10 3.70
C ASN A 91 2.64 20.12 2.39
N SER A 92 2.16 19.44 1.35
CA SER A 92 2.80 19.40 0.04
C SER A 92 2.83 20.80 -0.61
N ALA A 93 1.79 21.60 -0.39
CA ALA A 93 1.76 22.98 -0.84
C ALA A 93 2.78 23.86 -0.09
N ILE A 94 2.94 23.66 1.22
CA ILE A 94 3.92 24.38 2.05
C ILE A 94 5.35 24.07 1.59
N VAL A 95 5.66 22.80 1.33
CA VAL A 95 7.00 22.40 0.86
C VAL A 95 7.30 22.99 -0.53
N ARG A 96 6.33 23.02 -1.44
CA ARG A 96 6.51 23.66 -2.76
C ARG A 96 6.75 25.17 -2.64
N ASP A 97 6.02 25.84 -1.74
CA ASP A 97 6.18 27.26 -1.45
C ASP A 97 7.58 27.58 -0.86
N ASN A 98 8.02 26.78 0.11
CA ASN A 98 9.35 26.90 0.70
C ASN A 98 10.47 26.69 -0.33
N LEU A 99 10.32 25.70 -1.21
CA LEU A 99 11.29 25.41 -2.27
C LEU A 99 11.29 26.47 -3.38
N ASP A 100 10.13 27.04 -3.74
CA ASP A 100 10.05 28.20 -4.65
C ASP A 100 10.77 29.41 -4.05
N GLY A 101 10.55 29.69 -2.76
CA GLY A 101 11.21 30.76 -2.02
C GLY A 101 12.74 30.62 -1.95
N LEU A 102 13.28 29.39 -1.96
CA LEU A 102 14.73 29.15 -1.98
C LEU A 102 15.41 29.75 -3.23
N PHE A 103 14.65 29.94 -4.31
CA PHE A 103 15.12 30.49 -5.56
C PHE A 103 14.81 31.98 -5.73
N GLU A 104 14.43 32.70 -4.66
CA GLU A 104 14.17 34.14 -4.68
C GLU A 104 15.33 34.91 -5.36
N GLY A 105 14.99 35.69 -6.39
CA GLY A 105 15.96 36.46 -7.17
C GLY A 105 16.55 35.75 -8.39
N LEU A 106 16.20 34.49 -8.64
CA LEU A 106 16.49 33.78 -9.88
C LEU A 106 15.35 33.89 -10.89
N PRO A 107 15.61 33.74 -12.21
CA PRO A 107 14.56 33.73 -13.21
C PRO A 107 13.63 32.53 -13.03
N GLY A 108 12.51 32.75 -12.33
CA GLY A 108 11.51 31.73 -12.08
C GLY A 108 11.19 31.48 -10.62
N GLY A 109 12.10 31.82 -9.71
CA GLY A 109 11.88 31.62 -8.29
C GLY A 109 11.04 32.71 -7.63
N ASP A 110 10.44 32.34 -6.51
CA ASP A 110 9.56 33.14 -5.64
C ASP A 110 8.46 33.84 -6.44
N ASN A 111 7.72 33.06 -7.22
CA ASN A 111 6.67 33.58 -8.09
C ASN A 111 5.30 32.88 -7.93
N ASP A 112 5.15 32.06 -6.89
CA ASP A 112 4.00 31.20 -6.60
C ASP A 112 3.84 30.01 -7.57
N TRP A 113 4.86 29.68 -8.37
CA TRP A 113 4.87 28.55 -9.31
C TRP A 113 6.18 27.79 -9.25
N ILE A 114 6.10 26.50 -8.98
CA ILE A 114 7.26 25.62 -9.03
C ILE A 114 7.37 24.93 -10.39
N SER A 115 8.55 25.02 -10.99
CA SER A 115 8.82 24.56 -12.35
C SER A 115 9.73 23.33 -12.42
N THR A 116 9.71 22.62 -13.55
CA THR A 116 10.64 21.51 -13.81
C THR A 116 12.10 21.98 -13.84
N ASP A 117 12.36 23.24 -14.21
CA ASP A 117 13.70 23.82 -14.19
C ASP A 117 14.18 24.04 -12.74
N GLU A 118 13.28 24.45 -11.84
CA GLU A 118 13.57 24.60 -10.40
C GLU A 118 13.70 23.28 -9.69
N ARG A 119 12.88 22.30 -10.03
CA ARG A 119 13.04 20.91 -9.59
C ARG A 119 14.42 20.35 -9.96
N ASP A 120 14.88 20.59 -11.19
CA ASP A 120 16.22 20.19 -11.61
C ASP A 120 17.30 21.02 -10.87
N ALA A 121 17.00 22.28 -10.53
CA ALA A 121 17.85 23.12 -9.70
C ALA A 121 17.96 22.60 -8.25
N VAL A 122 16.86 22.15 -7.64
CA VAL A 122 16.83 21.49 -6.31
C VAL A 122 17.77 20.29 -6.29
N ARG A 123 17.76 19.46 -7.35
CA ARG A 123 18.68 18.30 -7.45
C ARG A 123 20.15 18.71 -7.58
N SER A 124 20.43 19.92 -8.09
CA SER A 124 21.80 20.41 -8.29
C SER A 124 22.35 21.31 -7.16
N ILE A 125 21.47 22.01 -6.43
CA ILE A 125 21.80 22.94 -5.35
C ILE A 125 21.52 22.32 -3.99
N GLY A 126 20.52 21.44 -3.90
CA GLY A 126 20.17 20.72 -2.69
C GLY A 126 21.34 20.01 -2.02
N PRO A 127 22.24 19.31 -2.74
CA PRO A 127 23.42 18.70 -2.14
C PRO A 127 24.33 19.70 -1.40
N LYS A 128 24.51 20.91 -1.95
CA LYS A 128 25.28 21.99 -1.29
C LYS A 128 24.59 22.48 -0.03
N CYS A 129 23.29 22.71 -0.16
CA CYS A 129 22.47 23.16 0.94
C CYS A 129 22.52 22.16 2.12
N ILE A 130 22.37 20.87 1.84
CA ILE A 130 22.39 19.80 2.83
C ILE A 130 23.80 19.60 3.40
N ALA A 131 24.85 19.74 2.58
CA ALA A 131 26.24 19.70 3.08
C ALA A 131 26.54 20.78 4.13
N ASP A 132 25.86 21.93 4.05
CA ASP A 132 25.97 23.03 5.01
C ASP A 132 25.00 22.91 6.21
N MET A 133 24.11 21.93 6.23
CA MET A 133 23.16 21.68 7.33
C MET A 133 23.78 20.90 8.49
N GLU A 134 23.24 21.10 9.69
CA GLU A 134 23.60 20.30 10.87
C GLU A 134 22.92 18.91 10.82
N THR A 135 23.71 17.83 10.84
CA THR A 135 23.24 16.43 10.73
C THR A 135 22.48 15.88 11.95
N ARG A 136 22.37 16.68 13.02
CA ARG A 136 21.73 16.33 14.32
C ARG A 136 22.31 15.10 15.02
N LEU A 137 23.36 14.50 14.49
CA LEU A 137 23.98 13.26 14.98
C LEU A 137 25.42 13.54 15.41
N GLY A 138 25.79 12.94 16.53
CA GLY A 138 27.16 13.00 17.03
C GLY A 138 27.52 11.70 17.73
N MET A 139 28.77 11.28 17.65
CA MET A 139 29.23 10.06 18.32
C MET A 139 30.41 10.35 19.23
N ARG A 140 30.60 9.57 20.29
CA ARG A 140 31.72 9.78 21.21
C ARG A 140 32.13 8.51 21.91
N GLU A 141 33.39 8.13 21.78
CA GLU A 141 33.97 7.04 22.57
C GLU A 141 34.20 7.44 24.04
N GLY A 142 34.00 6.47 24.94
CA GLY A 142 34.30 6.58 26.35
C GLY A 142 33.14 6.16 27.25
N ILE A 143 33.12 6.77 28.43
CA ILE A 143 32.06 6.59 29.43
C ILE A 143 30.80 7.31 28.90
N PRO A 144 29.58 6.82 29.19
CA PRO A 144 28.33 7.52 28.89
C PRO A 144 28.39 9.04 29.04
N HIS A 145 27.95 9.74 28.00
CA HIS A 145 27.95 11.21 27.93
C HIS A 145 26.54 11.76 27.67
N SER A 146 26.01 12.61 28.56
CA SER A 146 24.82 13.44 28.29
C SER A 146 25.18 14.93 28.32
N GLY A 147 24.64 15.68 27.35
CA GLY A 147 24.73 17.14 27.29
C GLY A 147 25.82 17.69 26.36
N GLY A 148 26.14 18.98 26.55
CA GLY A 148 27.08 19.74 25.70
C GLY A 148 28.54 19.35 25.94
N VAL A 149 28.98 18.28 25.28
CA VAL A 149 30.38 17.90 25.11
C VAL A 149 30.79 18.15 23.66
N ASP A 150 32.09 18.11 23.39
CA ASP A 150 32.62 18.15 22.02
C ASP A 150 32.30 16.82 21.33
N TRP A 151 31.16 16.78 20.64
CA TRP A 151 30.71 15.60 19.92
C TRP A 151 31.54 15.43 18.64
N ASN A 152 31.77 14.18 18.24
CA ASN A 152 32.25 13.91 16.90
C ASN A 152 31.03 13.95 15.97
N ASP A 153 30.76 15.15 15.47
CA ASP A 153 29.57 15.43 14.68
C ASP A 153 29.67 14.77 13.31
N PHE A 154 28.53 14.29 12.84
CA PHE A 154 28.43 13.75 11.50
C PHE A 154 28.38 14.93 10.53
N GLU A 155 29.02 14.79 9.38
CA GLU A 155 29.02 15.79 8.31
C GLU A 155 28.53 15.15 7.03
N PHE A 156 27.63 15.83 6.33
CA PHE A 156 27.26 15.45 4.97
C PHE A 156 28.42 15.72 4.01
N VAL A 157 28.58 14.86 3.00
CA VAL A 157 29.59 14.98 1.95
C VAL A 157 28.90 15.44 0.68
N GLU A 158 29.05 16.72 0.31
CA GLU A 158 28.38 17.36 -0.84
C GLU A 158 28.37 16.49 -2.10
N ASP A 159 29.55 16.06 -2.56
CA ASP A 159 29.70 15.26 -3.79
C ASP A 159 29.01 13.88 -3.69
N GLY A 160 28.87 13.36 -2.46
CA GLY A 160 28.27 12.07 -2.13
C GLY A 160 26.75 12.07 -2.09
N ILE A 161 26.08 13.22 -2.08
CA ILE A 161 24.62 13.32 -1.90
C ILE A 161 23.91 13.22 -3.25
N GLY A 162 23.09 12.19 -3.42
CA GLY A 162 22.07 12.11 -4.45
C GLY A 162 20.73 12.62 -3.91
N LEU A 163 19.99 13.38 -4.71
CA LEU A 163 18.62 13.81 -4.40
C LEU A 163 17.69 13.43 -5.55
N ASP A 164 16.50 12.95 -5.18
CA ASP A 164 15.41 12.73 -6.10
C ASP A 164 14.09 13.18 -5.46
N GLU A 165 13.08 13.35 -6.30
CA GLU A 165 11.73 13.69 -5.86
C GLU A 165 10.68 12.98 -6.70
N VAL A 166 9.51 12.82 -6.10
CA VAL A 166 8.31 12.41 -6.81
C VAL A 166 7.27 13.52 -6.67
N ASN A 167 6.68 13.87 -7.81
CA ASN A 167 5.56 14.81 -7.90
C ASN A 167 5.84 16.23 -7.37
N LEU A 168 7.08 16.70 -7.24
CA LEU A 168 7.34 18.12 -6.94
C LEU A 168 6.64 19.03 -7.96
N VAL A 169 6.67 18.61 -9.24
CA VAL A 169 5.84 19.14 -10.34
C VAL A 169 5.01 17.99 -10.91
N PRO A 170 3.75 17.79 -10.47
CA PRO A 170 2.93 16.66 -10.91
C PRO A 170 2.61 16.69 -12.41
N GLU A 171 2.73 15.54 -13.06
CA GLU A 171 2.36 15.40 -14.48
C GLU A 171 0.84 15.50 -14.67
N GLY A 172 0.40 16.29 -15.65
CA GLY A 172 -1.01 16.38 -16.01
C GLY A 172 -1.90 17.16 -15.04
N HIS A 173 -1.31 17.91 -14.09
CA HIS A 173 -2.06 18.78 -13.18
C HIS A 173 -2.96 19.76 -13.98
N PRO A 174 -4.24 19.96 -13.62
CA PRO A 174 -5.18 20.78 -14.39
C PRO A 174 -4.72 22.22 -14.62
N ASP A 175 -4.03 22.79 -13.62
CA ASP A 175 -3.48 24.15 -13.68
C ASP A 175 -2.03 24.20 -14.20
N ALA A 176 -1.45 23.08 -14.63
CA ALA A 176 -0.10 23.06 -15.19
C ALA A 176 0.00 23.93 -16.44
N ARG A 177 1.07 24.72 -16.52
CA ARG A 177 1.36 25.57 -17.69
C ARG A 177 2.79 25.41 -18.16
N THR A 178 3.09 26.02 -19.30
CA THR A 178 4.47 26.09 -19.81
C THR A 178 5.19 27.22 -19.10
N CYS A 179 6.45 27.00 -18.73
CA CYS A 179 7.21 27.97 -17.95
C CYS A 179 7.25 29.34 -18.61
N THR A 180 7.06 30.38 -17.81
CA THR A 180 6.90 31.76 -18.32
C THR A 180 8.20 32.58 -18.30
N ASN A 181 9.27 32.00 -17.74
CA ASN A 181 10.54 32.67 -17.52
C ASN A 181 11.36 32.84 -18.80
N PHE A 182 12.10 33.94 -18.87
CA PHE A 182 12.94 34.26 -20.02
C PHE A 182 14.11 33.28 -20.12
N GLY A 183 14.07 32.37 -21.11
CA GLY A 183 15.13 31.39 -21.35
C GLY A 183 14.81 29.96 -20.93
N ALA A 184 13.62 29.71 -20.37
CA ALA A 184 13.15 28.36 -20.05
C ALA A 184 13.00 27.49 -21.30
N GLU A 185 13.24 26.18 -21.16
CA GLU A 185 13.08 25.24 -22.27
C GLU A 185 11.61 25.11 -22.70
N GLN A 186 11.34 24.80 -23.98
CA GLN A 186 9.95 24.64 -24.46
C GLN A 186 9.20 23.48 -23.80
N SER A 187 9.94 22.51 -23.25
CA SER A 187 9.42 21.38 -22.48
C SER A 187 9.14 21.72 -21.02
N CYS A 188 9.62 22.85 -20.51
CA CYS A 188 9.48 23.21 -19.10
C CYS A 188 8.00 23.39 -18.71
N LYS A 189 7.61 22.74 -17.61
CA LYS A 189 6.27 22.83 -17.02
C LYS A 189 6.34 23.40 -15.62
N GLU A 190 5.33 24.17 -15.23
CA GLU A 190 5.20 24.71 -13.89
C GLU A 190 3.76 24.55 -13.39
N VAL A 191 3.63 24.33 -12.09
CA VAL A 191 2.35 24.23 -11.35
C VAL A 191 2.33 25.27 -10.22
N PRO A 192 1.16 25.72 -9.75
CA PRO A 192 1.10 26.62 -8.60
C PRO A 192 1.74 25.98 -7.36
N THR A 193 2.41 26.74 -6.51
CA THR A 193 2.91 26.23 -5.21
C THR A 193 1.77 25.75 -4.32
N SER A 194 0.56 26.27 -4.51
CA SER A 194 -0.66 25.83 -3.81
C SER A 194 -1.17 24.43 -4.17
N THR A 195 -0.51 23.72 -5.09
CA THR A 195 -0.80 22.33 -5.48
C THR A 195 -0.66 21.40 -4.27
N THR A 196 -1.65 20.53 -4.05
CA THR A 196 -1.78 19.67 -2.85
C THR A 196 -1.55 18.20 -3.12
N GLU A 197 -1.22 17.82 -4.35
CA GLU A 197 -0.83 16.47 -4.70
C GLU A 197 0.38 16.05 -3.87
N ASP A 198 0.29 14.82 -3.34
CA ASP A 198 1.30 14.22 -2.48
C ASP A 198 2.67 14.22 -3.18
N LEU A 199 3.71 14.51 -2.41
CA LEU A 199 5.09 14.58 -2.87
C LEU A 199 6.01 13.74 -1.97
N GLU A 200 7.12 13.33 -2.56
CA GLU A 200 8.18 12.60 -1.89
C GLU A 200 9.52 13.25 -2.22
N ILE A 201 10.40 13.33 -1.24
CA ILE A 201 11.80 13.77 -1.43
C ILE A 201 12.70 12.73 -0.81
N SER A 202 13.65 12.25 -1.61
CA SER A 202 14.60 11.21 -1.24
C SER A 202 16.02 11.74 -1.29
N LEU A 203 16.81 11.39 -0.27
CA LEU A 203 18.25 11.55 -0.21
C LEU A 203 18.90 10.18 -0.16
N PHE A 204 19.97 10.01 -0.92
CA PHE A 204 20.72 8.75 -1.01
C PHE A 204 22.19 9.01 -1.37
N VAL A 205 22.98 7.96 -1.51
CA VAL A 205 24.37 8.04 -1.97
C VAL A 205 24.38 8.23 -3.49
N ASN A 206 25.04 9.30 -3.95
CA ASN A 206 25.13 9.66 -5.36
C ASN A 206 25.80 8.56 -6.20
N ASP A 207 25.43 8.48 -7.47
CA ASP A 207 25.92 7.46 -8.39
C ASP A 207 27.45 7.51 -8.54
N GLY A 208 28.13 6.43 -8.15
CA GLY A 208 29.58 6.30 -8.26
C GLY A 208 30.36 6.73 -7.02
N GLU A 209 29.68 7.27 -6.00
CA GLU A 209 30.26 7.57 -4.70
C GLU A 209 30.08 6.39 -3.72
N ASN A 210 30.84 6.39 -2.62
CA ASN A 210 30.85 5.29 -1.65
C ASN A 210 30.24 5.65 -0.29
N ASN A 211 29.94 6.92 -0.06
CA ASN A 211 29.37 7.43 1.18
C ASN A 211 28.83 8.85 0.94
N ASN A 212 27.86 9.28 1.73
CA ASN A 212 27.33 10.65 1.71
C ASN A 212 27.36 11.33 3.09
N VAL A 213 27.84 10.61 4.12
CA VAL A 213 28.10 11.13 5.46
C VAL A 213 29.50 10.69 5.91
N ARG A 214 30.16 11.51 6.73
CA ARG A 214 31.47 11.25 7.34
C ARG A 214 31.59 11.84 8.74
N TRP A 215 32.56 11.36 9.52
CA TRP A 215 32.95 11.91 10.82
C TRP A 215 34.41 11.53 11.11
N ASP A 216 34.99 12.03 12.21
CA ASP A 216 36.35 11.60 12.59
C ASP A 216 36.35 10.12 12.98
N GLN A 217 37.26 9.31 12.43
CA GLN A 217 37.28 7.88 12.77
C GLN A 217 37.34 7.65 14.28
N LEU A 218 36.43 6.82 14.80
CA LEU A 218 36.45 6.45 16.22
C LEU A 218 37.77 5.74 16.58
N PRO A 219 38.51 6.16 17.63
CA PRO A 219 39.84 5.62 17.94
C PRO A 219 39.92 4.10 18.11
N ASN A 220 38.86 3.46 18.60
CA ASN A 220 38.75 2.01 18.78
C ASN A 220 37.70 1.37 17.86
N SER A 221 37.17 2.10 16.86
CA SER A 221 36.22 1.56 15.88
C SER A 221 35.06 0.78 16.54
N GLY A 222 34.44 1.36 17.57
CA GLY A 222 33.34 0.75 18.33
C GLY A 222 33.73 -0.35 19.31
N SER A 223 35.01 -0.76 19.36
CA SER A 223 35.51 -1.82 20.28
C SER A 223 35.66 -1.37 21.74
N SER A 224 35.22 -0.15 22.05
CA SER A 224 35.12 0.42 23.39
C SER A 224 33.73 1.01 23.56
N ASN A 225 33.32 1.29 24.79
CA ASN A 225 32.04 1.96 25.01
C ASN A 225 32.00 3.28 24.23
N PHE A 226 30.84 3.60 23.66
CA PHE A 226 30.60 4.85 22.98
C PHE A 226 29.14 5.27 23.14
N THR A 227 28.88 6.56 22.96
CA THR A 227 27.53 7.12 22.94
C THR A 227 27.24 7.65 21.55
N LEU A 228 26.08 7.31 21.00
CA LEU A 228 25.47 8.01 19.86
C LEU A 228 24.47 9.04 20.41
N ALA A 229 24.65 10.29 20.06
CA ALA A 229 23.77 11.40 20.41
C ALA A 229 22.94 11.81 19.20
N MET A 230 21.68 12.17 19.46
CA MET A 230 20.73 12.64 18.45
C MET A 230 19.97 13.84 18.99
N ASN A 231 19.92 14.93 18.20
CA ASN A 231 19.02 16.05 18.46
C ASN A 231 17.66 15.81 17.78
N ILE A 232 16.68 15.40 18.59
CA ILE A 232 15.33 15.03 18.14
C ILE A 232 14.32 16.18 18.25
N THR A 233 14.80 17.39 18.52
CA THR A 233 13.95 18.59 18.61
C THR A 233 13.23 18.84 17.28
N ASN A 234 11.92 19.09 17.33
CA ASN A 234 11.06 19.35 16.16
C ASN A 234 10.90 18.21 15.14
N MET A 235 11.43 17.01 15.39
CA MET A 235 11.20 15.85 14.51
C MET A 235 9.83 15.23 14.81
N SER A 236 8.79 15.60 14.06
CA SER A 236 7.46 14.96 14.13
C SER A 236 7.45 13.68 13.30
N ASP A 237 6.70 12.66 13.73
CA ASP A 237 6.45 11.41 12.98
C ASP A 237 7.65 10.92 12.12
N ALA A 238 8.79 10.67 12.77
CA ALA A 238 10.03 10.26 12.13
C ALA A 238 10.57 8.93 12.68
N ALA A 239 11.24 8.16 11.82
CA ALA A 239 11.96 6.96 12.20
C ALA A 239 13.45 7.11 11.86
N LEU A 240 14.33 6.93 12.85
CA LEU A 240 15.77 6.77 12.64
C LEU A 240 16.13 5.29 12.77
N VAL A 241 16.78 4.75 11.75
CA VAL A 241 17.32 3.39 11.73
C VAL A 241 18.84 3.49 11.55
N VAL A 242 19.61 3.01 12.53
CA VAL A 242 21.08 2.98 12.44
C VAL A 242 21.54 1.53 12.38
N THR A 243 22.30 1.19 11.34
CA THR A 243 22.93 -0.12 11.19
C THR A 243 24.43 0.01 11.36
N PHE A 244 24.99 -0.71 12.34
CA PHE A 244 26.42 -0.70 12.65
C PHE A 244 27.18 -1.80 11.88
N PRO A 245 28.49 -1.63 11.60
CA PRO A 245 29.33 -2.70 11.10
C PRO A 245 29.29 -3.92 12.02
N VAL A 246 29.50 -5.10 11.46
CA VAL A 246 29.58 -6.35 12.23
C VAL A 246 30.72 -6.24 13.24
N LEU A 247 30.36 -6.13 14.52
CA LEU A 247 31.31 -6.04 15.62
C LEU A 247 30.87 -6.97 16.75
N GLN A 248 31.74 -7.91 17.09
CA GLN A 248 31.42 -8.94 18.07
C GLN A 248 31.07 -8.33 19.43
N GLY A 249 29.89 -8.67 19.94
CA GLY A 249 29.42 -8.27 21.26
C GLY A 249 28.89 -6.83 21.34
N LEU A 250 28.84 -6.11 20.22
CA LEU A 250 28.27 -4.77 20.15
C LEU A 250 26.78 -4.81 20.47
N ARG A 251 26.37 -4.10 21.52
CA ARG A 251 24.98 -3.94 21.92
C ARG A 251 24.74 -2.57 22.53
N MET A 252 23.50 -2.09 22.45
CA MET A 252 23.05 -0.98 23.27
C MET A 252 22.80 -1.50 24.70
N TYR A 253 23.24 -0.77 25.73
CA TYR A 253 23.03 -1.19 27.13
C TYR A 253 22.36 -0.13 28.00
N ASP A 254 22.26 1.11 27.52
CA ASP A 254 21.54 2.18 28.21
C ASP A 254 21.09 3.23 27.19
N PHE A 255 20.00 3.93 27.51
CA PHE A 255 19.55 5.08 26.75
C PHE A 255 19.04 6.16 27.71
N ARG A 256 19.10 7.41 27.28
CA ARG A 256 18.56 8.53 28.03
C ARG A 256 18.05 9.59 27.07
N VAL A 257 16.94 10.21 27.47
CA VAL A 257 16.41 11.41 26.83
C VAL A 257 16.54 12.55 27.82
N THR A 258 17.03 13.69 27.37
CA THR A 258 17.14 14.90 28.18
C THR A 258 16.39 16.03 27.51
N ASP A 259 15.81 16.90 28.32
CA ASP A 259 15.17 18.12 27.89
C ASP A 259 15.87 19.39 28.42
N ASN A 260 15.53 20.53 27.84
CA ASN A 260 15.92 21.84 28.35
C ASN A 260 15.07 22.32 29.55
N SER A 261 14.20 21.47 30.08
CA SER A 261 13.29 21.74 31.20
C SER A 261 12.44 23.00 30.99
N ALA A 262 11.77 23.08 29.84
CA ALA A 262 10.92 24.20 29.45
C ALA A 262 9.84 24.54 30.49
N GLU A 263 9.49 25.83 30.60
CA GLU A 263 8.43 26.29 31.50
C GLU A 263 7.07 25.67 31.11
N GLY A 264 6.25 25.31 32.10
CA GLY A 264 4.90 24.77 31.87
C GLY A 264 4.77 23.25 32.02
N GLY A 265 5.85 22.54 32.33
CA GLY A 265 5.84 21.09 32.58
C GLY A 265 5.91 20.24 31.30
N LEU A 266 6.34 20.84 30.19
CA LEU A 266 6.69 20.13 28.97
C LEU A 266 8.01 19.36 29.21
N ASN A 267 8.07 18.12 28.75
CA ASN A 267 9.24 17.25 28.86
C ASN A 267 9.26 16.23 27.72
N CYS A 268 10.37 15.52 27.59
CA CYS A 268 10.57 14.50 26.55
C CYS A 268 10.37 13.07 27.08
N ASP A 269 9.73 12.89 28.25
CA ASP A 269 9.59 11.60 28.93
C ASP A 269 8.71 10.59 28.17
N TYR A 270 7.94 11.07 27.19
CA TYR A 270 7.08 10.23 26.35
C TYR A 270 7.85 9.52 25.22
N ILE A 271 9.12 9.87 25.01
CA ILE A 271 9.98 9.25 24.01
C ILE A 271 10.47 7.91 24.58
N ASN A 272 10.02 6.83 23.94
CA ASN A 272 10.28 5.47 24.39
C ASN A 272 11.70 5.00 24.03
N GLU A 273 12.10 3.92 24.68
CA GLU A 273 13.34 3.20 24.39
C GLU A 273 13.49 2.82 22.91
N PRO A 274 14.69 2.93 22.32
CA PRO A 274 14.94 2.40 20.99
C PRO A 274 14.73 0.90 20.95
N SER A 275 14.13 0.42 19.86
CA SER A 275 14.15 -0.99 19.54
C SER A 275 15.46 -1.37 18.85
N PHE A 276 15.91 -2.60 18.99
CA PHE A 276 17.10 -3.08 18.28
C PHE A 276 16.96 -4.56 17.89
N LYS A 277 17.72 -4.96 16.87
CA LYS A 277 17.82 -6.34 16.40
C LYS A 277 19.18 -6.60 15.79
N TYR A 278 19.53 -7.88 15.68
CA TYR A 278 20.72 -8.31 14.95
C TYR A 278 20.29 -8.85 13.60
N LEU A 279 20.92 -8.36 12.53
CA LEU A 279 20.66 -8.83 11.17
C LEU A 279 21.33 -10.21 10.95
N PRO A 280 20.96 -10.95 9.89
CA PRO A 280 21.50 -12.29 9.63
C PRO A 280 23.02 -12.36 9.46
N ASP A 281 23.68 -11.24 9.13
CA ASP A 281 25.13 -11.12 9.03
C ASP A 281 25.83 -10.81 10.39
N GLY A 282 25.05 -10.60 11.45
CA GLY A 282 25.51 -10.28 12.79
C GLY A 282 25.66 -8.77 13.08
N SER A 283 25.28 -7.89 12.15
CA SER A 283 25.26 -6.44 12.38
C SER A 283 24.13 -6.04 13.33
N LEU A 284 24.37 -5.02 14.17
CA LEU A 284 23.36 -4.45 15.06
C LEU A 284 22.59 -3.35 14.32
N GLN A 285 21.27 -3.46 14.28
CA GLN A 285 20.37 -2.41 13.81
C GLN A 285 19.54 -1.87 14.97
N VAL A 286 19.54 -0.55 15.14
CA VAL A 286 18.78 0.18 16.17
C VAL A 286 17.77 1.10 15.49
N THR A 287 16.52 1.05 15.95
CA THR A 287 15.42 1.87 15.43
C THR A 287 14.82 2.72 16.54
N GLN A 288 14.85 4.04 16.34
CA GLN A 288 14.17 5.02 17.18
C GLN A 288 13.00 5.65 16.43
N LEU A 289 11.81 5.62 17.06
CA LEU A 289 10.64 6.36 16.60
C LEU A 289 10.52 7.67 17.38
N VAL A 290 10.36 8.79 16.69
CA VAL A 290 10.23 10.11 17.29
C VAL A 290 8.94 10.74 16.82
N ASN A 291 8.14 11.25 17.75
CA ASN A 291 6.99 12.07 17.42
C ASN A 291 6.98 13.32 18.30
N PHE A 292 7.60 14.38 17.81
CA PHE A 292 7.68 15.67 18.49
C PHE A 292 6.49 16.58 18.12
N ASP A 293 5.83 17.17 19.12
CA ASP A 293 4.80 18.18 18.90
C ASP A 293 5.42 19.53 18.52
N ARG A 294 5.43 19.85 17.21
CA ARG A 294 6.01 21.09 16.65
C ARG A 294 5.35 22.37 17.16
N THR A 295 4.20 22.30 17.85
CA THR A 295 3.60 23.47 18.50
C THR A 295 4.33 23.90 19.78
N GLN A 296 5.20 23.02 20.32
CA GLN A 296 5.96 23.23 21.55
C GLN A 296 7.33 23.86 21.30
N TRP A 297 7.33 25.05 20.71
CA TRP A 297 8.51 25.80 20.24
C TRP A 297 9.63 26.06 21.29
N ALA A 298 9.35 25.90 22.59
CA ALA A 298 10.32 26.12 23.67
C ALA A 298 10.96 24.83 24.20
N LEU A 299 10.48 23.65 23.78
CA LEU A 299 11.01 22.36 24.22
C LEU A 299 12.16 21.96 23.29
N GLU A 300 13.29 21.58 23.87
CA GLU A 300 14.41 20.97 23.16
C GLU A 300 14.63 19.57 23.73
N CYS A 301 14.76 18.56 22.87
CA CYS A 301 14.97 17.17 23.24
C CYS A 301 16.27 16.65 22.63
N ALA A 302 17.11 16.03 23.44
CA ALA A 302 18.29 15.29 23.00
C ALA A 302 18.25 13.87 23.52
N MET A 303 18.58 12.92 22.65
CA MET A 303 18.66 11.50 22.97
C MET A 303 20.10 11.03 22.93
N PHE A 304 20.44 10.12 23.83
CA PHE A 304 21.74 9.49 23.90
C PHE A 304 21.58 7.99 24.09
N MET A 305 22.19 7.23 23.20
CA MET A 305 22.22 5.77 23.20
C MET A 305 23.64 5.30 23.51
N ASP A 306 23.82 4.51 24.56
CA ASP A 306 25.13 4.00 24.95
C ASP A 306 25.32 2.57 24.48
N PHE A 307 26.46 2.34 23.84
CA PHE A 307 26.85 1.08 23.27
C PHE A 307 28.07 0.52 23.97
N THR A 308 28.13 -0.81 24.03
CA THR A 308 29.27 -1.53 24.59
C THR A 308 29.54 -2.79 23.80
N THR A 309 30.81 -3.18 23.78
CA THR A 309 31.30 -4.50 23.37
C THR A 309 31.85 -5.29 24.56
N GLN A 310 31.78 -4.72 25.77
CA GLN A 310 32.23 -5.41 26.97
C GLN A 310 31.32 -6.59 27.24
N ILE A 311 31.92 -7.76 27.41
CA ILE A 311 31.18 -8.97 27.81
C ILE A 311 30.45 -8.62 29.13
N PRO A 312 29.11 -8.80 29.21
CA PRO A 312 28.38 -8.65 30.47
C PRO A 312 29.04 -9.50 31.56
N GLU A 313 29.04 -9.05 32.82
CA GLU A 313 29.60 -9.85 33.92
C GLU A 313 28.87 -11.21 34.06
N THR A 314 27.61 -11.28 33.62
CA THR A 314 26.79 -12.48 33.44
C THR A 314 25.98 -12.33 32.16
N ASN A 315 26.12 -13.26 31.21
CA ASN A 315 25.20 -13.37 30.08
C ASN A 315 24.15 -14.43 30.43
N ASP A 316 22.97 -13.97 30.83
CA ASP A 316 21.84 -14.86 31.07
C ASP A 316 21.24 -15.24 29.71
N PHE A 317 20.67 -16.44 29.61
CA PHE A 317 20.06 -16.89 28.35
C PHE A 317 18.61 -16.42 28.28
N PRO A 318 18.06 -16.17 27.07
CA PRO A 318 16.66 -15.81 26.91
C PRO A 318 15.72 -16.88 27.45
N ILE A 319 14.63 -16.44 28.06
CA ILE A 319 13.64 -17.34 28.69
C ILE A 319 12.34 -17.29 27.90
N TRP A 320 11.83 -18.46 27.52
CA TRP A 320 10.51 -18.53 26.91
C TRP A 320 9.40 -18.09 27.87
N SER A 321 8.43 -17.35 27.33
CA SER A 321 7.22 -16.95 28.05
C SER A 321 6.11 -18.02 27.94
N SER A 322 5.02 -17.80 28.67
CA SER A 322 3.82 -18.63 28.58
C SER A 322 2.95 -18.34 27.35
N THR A 323 3.22 -17.27 26.59
CA THR A 323 2.47 -16.95 25.36
C THR A 323 3.05 -17.65 24.14
N ALA A 324 4.31 -18.10 24.21
CA ALA A 324 4.93 -18.84 23.14
C ALA A 324 4.20 -20.17 22.84
N PRO A 325 4.14 -20.60 21.56
CA PRO A 325 3.47 -21.84 21.15
C PRO A 325 4.08 -23.08 21.81
N ALA A 326 3.24 -23.96 22.35
CA ALA A 326 3.70 -25.14 23.06
C ALA A 326 4.63 -26.02 22.20
N ASN A 327 5.45 -26.83 22.86
CA ASN A 327 6.21 -27.85 22.14
C ASN A 327 5.25 -28.82 21.42
N GLY A 328 5.54 -29.13 20.16
CA GLY A 328 4.71 -29.94 19.27
C GLY A 328 3.64 -29.15 18.49
N THR A 329 3.56 -27.83 18.62
CA THR A 329 2.63 -27.01 17.85
C THR A 329 2.85 -27.14 16.33
N ARG A 330 1.77 -27.07 15.57
CA ARG A 330 1.73 -27.07 14.11
C ARG A 330 1.67 -25.65 13.58
N ILE A 331 2.50 -25.37 12.58
CA ILE A 331 2.59 -24.05 11.94
C ILE A 331 2.29 -24.24 10.45
N ALA A 332 1.19 -23.63 10.00
CA ALA A 332 0.74 -23.74 8.62
C ALA A 332 1.51 -22.80 7.70
N THR A 333 1.71 -23.24 6.46
CA THR A 333 2.24 -22.43 5.35
C THR A 333 1.25 -22.41 4.19
N SER A 334 1.39 -21.42 3.30
CA SER A 334 0.61 -21.32 2.05
C SER A 334 1.14 -22.20 0.92
N GLY A 335 2.24 -22.92 1.14
CA GLY A 335 2.92 -23.71 0.10
C GLY A 335 4.40 -23.33 -0.02
N ALA A 336 4.99 -23.63 -1.16
CA ALA A 336 6.37 -23.24 -1.46
C ALA A 336 6.50 -21.71 -1.54
N GLY A 337 7.56 -21.17 -0.96
CA GLY A 337 7.77 -19.73 -0.81
C GLY A 337 7.79 -19.31 0.66
N THR A 338 7.55 -18.03 0.90
CA THR A 338 7.61 -17.45 2.25
C THR A 338 6.21 -17.21 2.80
N THR A 339 5.96 -17.61 4.03
CA THR A 339 4.69 -17.37 4.74
C THR A 339 4.97 -16.67 6.06
N VAL A 340 4.25 -15.57 6.33
CA VAL A 340 4.18 -14.99 7.67
C VAL A 340 3.31 -15.89 8.54
N PHE A 341 3.89 -16.48 9.59
CA PHE A 341 3.14 -17.40 10.46
C PHE A 341 2.78 -16.78 11.80
N THR A 342 3.39 -15.65 12.18
CA THR A 342 3.04 -14.90 13.38
C THR A 342 3.44 -13.43 13.20
N PRO A 343 2.55 -12.47 13.49
CA PRO A 343 2.88 -11.04 13.45
C PRO A 343 3.79 -10.63 14.62
N ALA A 344 4.52 -9.53 14.46
CA ALA A 344 5.52 -9.06 15.42
C ALA A 344 4.97 -8.86 16.84
N ASP A 345 3.78 -8.30 16.98
CA ASP A 345 3.13 -7.99 18.27
C ASP A 345 2.86 -9.26 19.09
N VAL A 346 2.54 -10.38 18.43
CA VAL A 346 2.34 -11.68 19.07
C VAL A 346 3.68 -12.40 19.29
N GLY A 347 4.54 -12.42 18.26
CA GLY A 347 5.80 -13.17 18.26
C GLY A 347 6.83 -12.64 19.26
N ASN A 348 6.96 -11.32 19.38
CA ASN A 348 7.94 -10.69 20.29
C ASN A 348 7.65 -10.98 21.77
N ALA A 349 6.40 -11.32 22.12
CA ALA A 349 6.03 -11.71 23.47
C ALA A 349 6.44 -13.14 23.85
N TRP A 350 6.98 -13.94 22.92
CA TRP A 350 7.27 -15.37 23.12
C TRP A 350 8.46 -15.64 24.03
N ALA A 351 9.39 -14.72 24.15
CA ALA A 351 10.48 -14.81 25.11
C ALA A 351 10.87 -13.42 25.60
N SER A 352 11.71 -13.42 26.63
CA SER A 352 12.28 -12.22 27.21
C SER A 352 13.72 -12.47 27.58
N ASP A 353 14.54 -11.46 27.37
CA ASP A 353 15.93 -11.41 27.78
C ASP A 353 16.31 -9.96 28.03
N ASP A 354 17.32 -9.72 28.88
CA ASP A 354 17.81 -8.37 29.17
C ASP A 354 18.60 -7.78 27.98
N ASP A 355 19.21 -8.62 27.15
CA ASP A 355 19.98 -8.24 25.94
C ASP A 355 19.19 -8.47 24.63
N GLY A 356 17.90 -8.79 24.73
CA GLY A 356 17.03 -9.13 23.60
C GLY A 356 17.21 -10.57 23.10
N TRP A 357 16.39 -10.99 22.13
CA TRP A 357 16.42 -12.38 21.66
C TRP A 357 16.00 -12.52 20.19
N SER A 358 16.41 -13.63 19.59
CA SER A 358 16.01 -14.06 18.26
C SER A 358 15.56 -15.52 18.28
N LEU A 359 14.68 -15.90 17.34
CA LEU A 359 14.26 -17.28 17.17
C LEU A 359 15.21 -17.98 16.20
N ASP A 360 15.96 -18.96 16.70
CA ASP A 360 16.77 -19.85 15.89
C ASP A 360 16.07 -21.20 15.75
N CYS A 361 15.95 -21.72 14.53
CA CYS A 361 15.26 -22.98 14.25
C CYS A 361 16.10 -23.86 13.33
N VAL A 362 16.44 -25.05 13.82
CA VAL A 362 17.14 -26.07 13.04
C VAL A 362 16.12 -27.05 12.47
N PHE A 363 15.94 -27.02 11.16
CA PHE A 363 15.03 -27.92 10.44
C PHE A 363 15.65 -29.29 10.17
N ASP A 364 14.81 -30.33 10.20
CA ASP A 364 15.16 -31.71 9.88
C ASP A 364 15.30 -31.96 8.36
N GLN A 365 14.95 -30.98 7.54
CA GLN A 365 15.01 -31.01 6.08
C GLN A 365 15.70 -29.76 5.51
N GLU A 366 16.48 -29.97 4.45
CA GLU A 366 17.18 -28.88 3.76
C GLU A 366 16.20 -27.92 3.05
N GLY A 367 16.59 -26.64 3.01
CA GLY A 367 15.89 -25.59 2.28
C GLY A 367 14.78 -24.88 3.06
N TRP A 368 14.46 -25.33 4.27
CA TRP A 368 13.58 -24.63 5.19
C TRP A 368 14.37 -23.63 6.06
N SER A 369 13.76 -22.50 6.38
CA SER A 369 14.32 -21.52 7.31
C SER A 369 13.25 -20.68 7.97
N VAL A 370 13.56 -20.11 9.15
CA VAL A 370 12.77 -19.07 9.81
C VAL A 370 13.55 -17.76 9.75
N SER A 371 12.84 -16.65 9.62
CA SER A 371 13.41 -15.30 9.62
C SER A 371 12.41 -14.29 10.15
N THR A 372 12.85 -13.07 10.43
CA THR A 372 11.97 -11.92 10.69
C THR A 372 12.10 -10.87 9.60
N ASN A 373 11.02 -10.12 9.31
CA ASN A 373 11.07 -9.00 8.36
C ASN A 373 11.43 -7.67 9.07
N VAL A 374 11.39 -6.56 8.34
CA VAL A 374 11.66 -5.22 8.88
C VAL A 374 10.67 -4.78 9.95
N LEU A 375 9.42 -5.27 9.89
CA LEU A 375 8.35 -5.00 10.85
C LEU A 375 8.45 -5.90 12.11
N GLY A 376 9.29 -6.93 12.09
CA GLY A 376 9.44 -7.92 13.16
C GLY A 376 8.52 -9.14 13.03
N ASP A 377 7.78 -9.29 11.94
CA ASP A 377 6.93 -10.46 11.73
C ASP A 377 7.78 -11.71 11.51
N PHE A 378 7.28 -12.86 11.97
CA PHE A 378 7.96 -14.14 11.87
C PHE A 378 7.54 -14.86 10.59
N LEU A 379 8.52 -15.20 9.76
CA LEU A 379 8.34 -15.84 8.47
C LEU A 379 8.99 -17.22 8.45
N VAL A 380 8.37 -18.13 7.71
CA VAL A 380 8.96 -19.42 7.34
C VAL A 380 9.10 -19.49 5.83
N ALA A 381 10.27 -19.91 5.36
CA ALA A 381 10.51 -20.22 3.96
C ALA A 381 10.39 -21.73 3.75
N GLN A 382 9.46 -22.14 2.90
CA GLN A 382 9.25 -23.52 2.48
C GLN A 382 9.86 -23.77 1.09
N PRO A 383 10.73 -24.78 0.92
CA PRO A 383 11.26 -25.14 -0.38
C PRO A 383 10.22 -25.92 -1.21
N ALA A 384 10.27 -25.83 -2.53
CA ALA A 384 9.35 -26.56 -3.42
C ALA A 384 9.50 -28.10 -3.36
N SER A 385 10.64 -28.60 -2.83
CA SER A 385 10.93 -30.03 -2.72
C SER A 385 10.31 -30.69 -1.48
N SER A 386 9.74 -29.93 -0.55
CA SER A 386 9.17 -30.43 0.69
C SER A 386 7.87 -29.71 1.03
N SER A 387 6.88 -30.46 1.54
CA SER A 387 5.58 -29.92 1.97
C SER A 387 5.43 -29.86 3.49
N MET A 388 6.38 -30.41 4.23
CA MET A 388 6.37 -30.48 5.68
C MET A 388 7.77 -30.75 6.23
N ALA A 389 8.14 -30.07 7.31
CA ALA A 389 9.38 -30.30 8.04
C ALA A 389 9.16 -30.09 9.54
N GLU A 390 10.00 -30.72 10.34
CA GLU A 390 10.07 -30.48 11.78
C GLU A 390 11.27 -29.59 12.07
N ALA A 391 11.11 -28.61 12.96
CA ALA A 391 12.21 -27.76 13.39
C ALA A 391 12.32 -27.77 14.91
N THR A 392 13.54 -27.91 15.41
CA THR A 392 13.85 -27.65 16.80
C THR A 392 14.29 -26.20 16.93
N CYS A 393 13.51 -25.42 17.65
CA CYS A 393 13.69 -23.99 17.82
C CYS A 393 14.14 -23.64 19.23
N THR A 394 15.06 -22.70 19.33
CA THR A 394 15.59 -22.10 20.55
C THR A 394 15.52 -20.59 20.46
N VAL A 395 15.46 -19.93 21.62
CA VAL A 395 15.66 -18.48 21.69
C VAL A 395 17.12 -18.22 22.00
N VAL A 396 17.74 -17.33 21.23
CA VAL A 396 19.17 -17.06 21.28
C VAL A 396 19.35 -15.56 21.44
N ASP A 397 20.12 -15.17 22.45
CA ASP A 397 20.48 -13.77 22.62
C ASP A 397 21.54 -13.38 21.56
N PRO A 398 21.84 -12.08 21.42
CA PRO A 398 22.83 -11.64 20.46
C PRO A 398 24.28 -12.01 20.76
N LEU A 399 24.57 -12.34 22.02
CA LEU A 399 25.87 -12.82 22.48
C LEU A 399 26.02 -14.34 22.26
N GLY A 400 24.98 -14.99 21.72
CA GLY A 400 24.92 -16.40 21.40
C GLY A 400 24.56 -17.32 22.57
N ALA A 401 24.12 -16.80 23.72
CA ALA A 401 23.61 -17.69 24.77
C ALA A 401 22.16 -18.10 24.52
N THR A 402 21.91 -19.34 24.91
CA THR A 402 20.63 -20.03 24.76
C THR A 402 20.58 -21.14 25.80
N ASP A 403 19.38 -21.49 26.27
CA ASP A 403 19.22 -22.70 27.08
C ASP A 403 19.11 -23.93 26.17
N GLU A 404 20.21 -24.67 26.03
CA GLU A 404 20.26 -25.91 25.27
C GLU A 404 19.26 -26.98 25.76
N ASN A 405 18.70 -26.84 26.98
CA ASN A 405 17.73 -27.76 27.55
C ASN A 405 16.27 -27.31 27.38
N ASP A 406 16.02 -26.08 26.91
CA ASP A 406 14.68 -25.51 26.74
C ASP A 406 14.42 -25.12 25.28
N SER A 407 14.25 -26.15 24.45
CA SER A 407 13.90 -26.03 23.04
C SER A 407 12.45 -26.43 22.76
N ARG A 408 11.88 -25.86 21.72
CA ARG A 408 10.52 -26.15 21.23
C ARG A 408 10.62 -26.78 19.86
N THR A 409 10.07 -27.97 19.70
CA THR A 409 10.00 -28.65 18.41
C THR A 409 8.63 -28.40 17.78
N TRP A 410 8.61 -27.79 16.62
CA TRP A 410 7.38 -27.49 15.88
C TRP A 410 7.37 -28.19 14.52
N THR A 411 6.19 -28.46 14.00
CA THR A 411 6.06 -29.00 12.63
C THR A 411 5.46 -27.94 11.74
N PHE A 412 6.22 -27.57 10.71
CA PHE A 412 5.83 -26.62 9.68
C PHE A 412 5.35 -27.39 8.46
N GLY A 413 4.35 -26.87 7.75
CA GLY A 413 3.94 -27.47 6.49
C GLY A 413 2.75 -26.80 5.84
N THR A 414 2.54 -27.13 4.58
CA THR A 414 1.36 -26.66 3.84
C THR A 414 0.12 -27.23 4.51
N LEU A 415 -0.86 -26.37 4.83
CA LEU A 415 -2.08 -26.84 5.50
C LEU A 415 -3.03 -27.55 4.53
N PHE A 416 -3.27 -26.93 3.37
CA PHE A 416 -4.17 -27.42 2.34
C PHE A 416 -3.82 -26.84 0.97
N THR A 417 -4.40 -27.41 -0.08
CA THR A 417 -4.47 -26.81 -1.44
C THR A 417 -5.92 -26.50 -1.79
N ALA A 418 -6.16 -25.43 -2.54
CA ALA A 418 -7.49 -25.01 -2.96
C ALA A 418 -7.61 -24.94 -4.48
N THR A 419 -8.81 -25.22 -5.00
CA THR A 419 -9.22 -24.93 -6.37
C THR A 419 -10.64 -24.38 -6.35
N GLY A 420 -11.01 -23.56 -7.31
CA GLY A 420 -12.30 -22.89 -7.31
C GLY A 420 -12.95 -22.79 -8.68
N THR A 421 -14.28 -22.64 -8.68
CA THR A 421 -15.07 -22.19 -9.83
C THR A 421 -16.13 -21.20 -9.34
N VAL A 422 -16.67 -20.38 -10.24
CA VAL A 422 -17.85 -19.56 -9.96
C VAL A 422 -19.06 -20.23 -10.61
N ASP A 423 -20.20 -20.24 -9.93
CA ASP A 423 -21.46 -20.76 -10.48
C ASP A 423 -21.94 -19.88 -11.65
N ASP A 424 -22.71 -20.47 -12.57
CA ASP A 424 -23.16 -19.79 -13.80
C ASP A 424 -24.02 -18.53 -13.51
N ASP A 425 -24.66 -18.47 -12.34
CA ASP A 425 -25.46 -17.33 -11.87
C ASP A 425 -24.63 -16.23 -11.18
N GLY A 426 -23.33 -16.46 -10.95
CA GLY A 426 -22.45 -15.50 -10.28
C GLY A 426 -22.73 -15.32 -8.79
N GLU A 427 -23.67 -16.06 -8.19
CA GLU A 427 -24.09 -15.88 -6.81
C GLU A 427 -23.13 -16.55 -5.82
N ASN A 428 -22.48 -17.64 -6.24
CA ASN A 428 -21.61 -18.43 -5.38
C ASN A 428 -20.29 -18.82 -6.07
N ALA A 429 -19.21 -18.84 -5.28
CA ALA A 429 -17.98 -19.53 -5.64
C ALA A 429 -17.93 -20.91 -4.97
N ARG A 430 -17.57 -21.94 -5.74
CA ARG A 430 -17.37 -23.31 -5.26
C ARG A 430 -15.88 -23.58 -5.10
N ILE A 431 -15.41 -23.63 -3.87
CA ILE A 431 -14.03 -24.00 -3.56
C ILE A 431 -13.97 -25.46 -3.17
N THR A 432 -13.00 -26.19 -3.70
CA THR A 432 -12.60 -27.50 -3.20
C THR A 432 -11.29 -27.37 -2.43
N ILE A 433 -11.34 -27.60 -1.12
CA ILE A 433 -10.18 -27.64 -0.24
C ILE A 433 -9.73 -29.09 -0.07
N THR A 434 -8.45 -29.35 -0.31
CA THR A 434 -7.81 -30.64 -0.05
C THR A 434 -6.74 -30.46 1.01
N SER A 435 -6.93 -31.05 2.19
CA SER A 435 -5.92 -31.00 3.26
C SER A 435 -4.63 -31.69 2.81
N SER A 436 -3.50 -31.10 3.19
CA SER A 436 -2.16 -31.64 2.94
C SER A 436 -1.67 -32.56 4.08
N GLY A 437 -2.48 -32.76 5.13
CA GLY A 437 -2.21 -33.68 6.23
C GLY A 437 -1.35 -33.13 7.37
N LEU A 438 -1.11 -31.80 7.44
CA LEU A 438 -0.42 -31.17 8.59
C LEU A 438 -1.15 -31.42 9.91
N VAL A 439 -2.48 -31.30 9.88
CA VAL A 439 -3.41 -31.66 10.94
C VAL A 439 -4.47 -32.60 10.39
N SER A 440 -5.04 -33.45 11.25
CA SER A 440 -6.04 -34.42 10.82
C SER A 440 -7.37 -33.77 10.43
N GLU A 441 -7.70 -32.65 11.06
CA GLU A 441 -8.92 -31.88 10.88
C GLU A 441 -8.66 -30.42 11.29
N PHE A 442 -9.28 -29.47 10.60
CA PHE A 442 -9.29 -28.04 10.95
C PHE A 442 -10.63 -27.40 10.58
N ILE A 443 -10.95 -26.28 11.22
CA ILE A 443 -12.10 -25.44 10.91
C ILE A 443 -11.61 -24.32 10.00
N PHE A 444 -12.30 -24.07 8.89
CA PHE A 444 -11.95 -23.03 7.94
C PHE A 444 -13.15 -22.12 7.69
N THR A 445 -12.94 -20.81 7.77
CA THR A 445 -13.97 -19.79 7.54
C THR A 445 -13.55 -18.88 6.39
N PRO A 446 -13.90 -19.21 5.13
CA PRO A 446 -13.49 -18.42 3.98
C PRO A 446 -14.52 -17.34 3.60
N ARG A 447 -14.06 -16.24 3.02
CA ARG A 447 -14.88 -15.16 2.45
C ARG A 447 -14.25 -14.64 1.17
N ALA A 448 -15.07 -14.17 0.24
CA ALA A 448 -14.59 -13.43 -0.91
C ALA A 448 -14.12 -12.03 -0.49
N LEU A 449 -13.09 -11.52 -1.15
CA LEU A 449 -12.49 -10.21 -0.92
C LEU A 449 -12.23 -9.54 -2.28
N GLN A 450 -12.70 -8.30 -2.43
CA GLN A 450 -12.47 -7.48 -3.62
C GLN A 450 -12.30 -6.02 -3.18
N ASP A 451 -11.19 -5.38 -3.56
CA ASP A 451 -10.89 -3.97 -3.24
C ASP A 451 -11.07 -3.61 -1.76
N GLY A 452 -10.65 -4.52 -0.86
CA GLY A 452 -10.80 -4.37 0.60
C GLY A 452 -12.21 -4.63 1.14
N GLN A 453 -13.19 -4.89 0.27
CA GLN A 453 -14.55 -5.23 0.64
C GLN A 453 -14.74 -6.74 0.76
N LEU A 454 -15.23 -7.18 1.92
CA LEU A 454 -15.59 -8.58 2.16
C LEU A 454 -16.98 -8.88 1.60
N GLY A 455 -17.09 -9.99 0.87
CA GLY A 455 -18.36 -10.54 0.40
C GLY A 455 -19.20 -11.12 1.54
N GLY A 456 -20.32 -11.78 1.22
CA GLY A 456 -21.20 -12.40 2.21
C GLY A 456 -20.48 -13.25 3.27
N SER A 457 -20.98 -13.26 4.50
CA SER A 457 -20.46 -14.16 5.53
C SER A 457 -20.73 -15.61 5.14
N ASN A 458 -19.73 -16.47 5.27
CA ASN A 458 -19.91 -17.92 5.14
C ASN A 458 -19.80 -18.59 6.49
N ASP A 459 -20.47 -19.72 6.63
CA ASP A 459 -20.34 -20.57 7.81
C ASP A 459 -18.95 -21.20 7.88
N ALA A 460 -18.48 -21.44 9.11
CA ALA A 460 -17.26 -22.19 9.34
C ALA A 460 -17.46 -23.65 8.89
N VAL A 461 -16.49 -24.18 8.13
CA VAL A 461 -16.53 -25.53 7.57
C VAL A 461 -15.42 -26.38 8.17
N THR A 462 -15.77 -27.59 8.60
CA THR A 462 -14.78 -28.57 9.04
C THR A 462 -14.15 -29.28 7.83
N ILE A 463 -12.83 -29.20 7.74
CA ILE A 463 -12.03 -29.84 6.69
C ILE A 463 -11.27 -31.02 7.28
N SER A 464 -11.46 -32.19 6.70
CA SER A 464 -10.81 -33.44 7.11
C SER A 464 -9.66 -33.79 6.17
N SER A 465 -8.62 -34.41 6.71
CA SER A 465 -7.53 -35.02 5.93
C SER A 465 -7.94 -36.26 5.13
N SER A 466 -9.13 -36.82 5.36
CA SER A 466 -9.59 -38.06 4.71
C SER A 466 -10.17 -37.88 3.31
N ALA A 467 -10.67 -36.69 2.97
CA ALA A 467 -11.26 -36.39 1.67
C ALA A 467 -11.32 -34.87 1.42
N PRO A 468 -11.32 -34.42 0.14
CA PRO A 468 -11.57 -33.03 -0.18
C PRO A 468 -12.95 -32.55 0.26
N SER A 469 -13.04 -31.29 0.70
CA SER A 469 -14.28 -30.62 1.09
C SER A 469 -14.67 -29.57 0.07
N ALA A 470 -15.91 -29.61 -0.41
CA ALA A 470 -16.47 -28.57 -1.27
C ALA A 470 -17.22 -27.54 -0.42
N ILE A 471 -16.90 -26.27 -0.61
CA ILE A 471 -17.48 -25.11 0.08
C ILE A 471 -18.18 -24.25 -0.96
N ALA A 472 -19.45 -23.95 -0.73
CA ALA A 472 -20.15 -22.91 -1.48
C ALA A 472 -20.04 -21.61 -0.70
N MET A 473 -19.45 -20.60 -1.31
CA MET A 473 -19.26 -19.29 -0.72
C MET A 473 -20.13 -18.26 -1.42
N SER A 474 -20.85 -17.46 -0.65
CA SER A 474 -21.62 -16.36 -1.20
C SER A 474 -20.70 -15.28 -1.78
N LEU A 475 -21.04 -14.81 -2.98
CA LEU A 475 -20.44 -13.65 -3.64
C LEU A 475 -21.30 -12.38 -3.47
N THR A 476 -22.28 -12.40 -2.57
CA THR A 476 -23.08 -11.21 -2.28
C THR A 476 -22.19 -10.06 -1.82
N GLY A 477 -22.36 -8.89 -2.41
CA GLY A 477 -21.54 -7.71 -2.11
C GLY A 477 -20.19 -7.67 -2.84
N ILE A 478 -19.88 -8.66 -3.69
CA ILE A 478 -18.77 -8.63 -4.64
C ILE A 478 -19.30 -8.20 -6.00
N ARG A 479 -18.60 -7.28 -6.66
CA ARG A 479 -18.95 -6.77 -7.99
C ARG A 479 -18.42 -7.71 -9.09
N PRO A 480 -18.95 -7.62 -10.33
CA PRO A 480 -18.39 -8.35 -11.46
C PRO A 480 -16.89 -8.04 -11.64
N GLY A 481 -16.09 -9.05 -11.93
CA GLY A 481 -14.63 -8.93 -12.02
C GLY A 481 -13.87 -9.92 -11.15
N SER A 482 -12.54 -9.75 -11.08
CA SER A 482 -11.66 -10.59 -10.28
C SER A 482 -11.86 -10.36 -8.78
N PHE A 483 -11.73 -11.42 -8.00
CA PHE A 483 -11.75 -11.36 -6.53
C PHE A 483 -10.82 -12.42 -5.95
N THR A 484 -10.36 -12.19 -4.73
CA THR A 484 -9.56 -13.15 -3.96
C THR A 484 -10.39 -13.75 -2.84
N ILE A 485 -9.83 -14.77 -2.18
CA ILE A 485 -10.49 -15.49 -1.10
C ILE A 485 -9.61 -15.36 0.14
N THR A 486 -10.15 -14.73 1.18
CA THR A 486 -9.48 -14.64 2.48
C THR A 486 -10.13 -15.59 3.47
N GLY A 487 -9.38 -16.11 4.44
CA GLY A 487 -9.95 -16.95 5.48
C GLY A 487 -9.01 -17.22 6.62
N VAL A 488 -9.60 -17.69 7.72
CA VAL A 488 -8.86 -18.15 8.91
C VAL A 488 -9.11 -19.65 9.09
N ALA A 489 -8.03 -20.39 9.29
CA ALA A 489 -8.05 -21.81 9.62
C ALA A 489 -7.56 -22.05 11.05
N GLU A 490 -8.37 -22.78 11.82
CA GLU A 490 -8.14 -23.04 13.24
C GLU A 490 -8.10 -24.55 13.49
N ALA A 491 -7.15 -25.02 14.31
CA ALA A 491 -7.07 -26.42 14.72
C ALA A 491 -6.48 -26.54 16.12
N THR A 492 -6.75 -27.66 16.79
CA THR A 492 -6.13 -27.93 18.09
C THR A 492 -4.61 -28.09 17.91
N ASN A 493 -3.82 -27.40 18.75
CA ASN A 493 -2.36 -27.44 18.72
C ASN A 493 -1.77 -26.92 17.38
N MET A 494 -2.44 -25.96 16.76
CA MET A 494 -1.98 -25.21 15.59
C MET A 494 -2.09 -23.72 15.91
N ILE A 495 -1.17 -22.91 15.40
CA ILE A 495 -1.35 -21.45 15.38
C ILE A 495 -2.41 -21.13 14.32
N ASP A 496 -3.31 -20.20 14.61
CA ASP A 496 -4.35 -19.79 13.67
C ASP A 496 -3.71 -19.29 12.37
N PHE A 497 -4.19 -19.84 11.25
CA PHE A 497 -3.62 -19.59 9.95
C PHE A 497 -4.54 -18.68 9.14
N THR A 498 -4.12 -17.43 8.96
CA THR A 498 -4.78 -16.49 8.06
C THR A 498 -4.19 -16.63 6.67
N VAL A 499 -5.04 -16.71 5.65
CA VAL A 499 -4.62 -16.94 4.28
C VAL A 499 -5.46 -16.13 3.30
N ASP A 500 -4.76 -15.51 2.35
CA ASP A 500 -5.33 -14.92 1.15
C ASP A 500 -4.94 -15.79 -0.04
N MET A 501 -5.95 -16.20 -0.82
CA MET A 501 -5.80 -17.06 -1.98
C MET A 501 -6.31 -16.34 -3.21
N ASP A 502 -5.44 -16.22 -4.21
CA ASP A 502 -5.85 -15.91 -5.57
C ASP A 502 -6.02 -17.22 -6.35
N LEU A 503 -7.24 -17.49 -6.79
CA LEU A 503 -7.59 -18.67 -7.57
C LEU A 503 -7.98 -18.30 -9.01
N ASP A 504 -7.63 -17.09 -9.46
CA ASP A 504 -7.97 -16.54 -10.78
C ASP A 504 -9.49 -16.57 -11.06
N LEU A 505 -10.30 -16.36 -10.02
CA LEU A 505 -11.76 -16.39 -10.13
C LEU A 505 -12.31 -15.04 -10.57
N ILE A 506 -13.27 -15.09 -11.48
CA ILE A 506 -13.94 -13.91 -12.02
C ILE A 506 -15.44 -14.09 -11.79
N LYS A 507 -16.05 -13.15 -11.06
CA LYS A 507 -17.50 -13.06 -10.93
C LYS A 507 -18.08 -12.53 -12.24
N PRO A 508 -18.99 -13.28 -12.91
CA PRO A 508 -19.68 -12.79 -14.10
C PRO A 508 -20.64 -11.66 -13.71
N ASN A 509 -20.98 -10.81 -14.69
CA ASN A 509 -22.03 -9.81 -14.53
C ASN A 509 -23.42 -10.44 -14.72
N SER A 510 -24.35 -10.11 -13.84
CA SER A 510 -25.75 -10.53 -13.86
C SER A 510 -26.66 -9.37 -14.27
N PRO A 511 -27.50 -9.51 -15.30
CA PRO A 511 -28.30 -8.39 -15.80
C PRO A 511 -29.37 -7.92 -14.78
N PRO A 512 -29.79 -6.65 -14.84
CA PRO A 512 -30.78 -6.10 -13.91
C PRO A 512 -32.14 -6.81 -13.99
N VAL A 513 -32.87 -6.88 -12.88
CA VAL A 513 -34.23 -7.39 -12.82
C VAL A 513 -35.21 -6.22 -12.79
N ILE A 514 -36.19 -6.23 -13.71
CA ILE A 514 -37.21 -5.18 -13.85
C ILE A 514 -38.59 -5.76 -13.56
N SER A 515 -39.43 -5.00 -12.86
CA SER A 515 -40.86 -5.27 -12.73
C SER A 515 -41.68 -4.01 -12.96
N VAL A 516 -42.89 -4.17 -13.47
CA VAL A 516 -43.86 -3.08 -13.71
C VAL A 516 -45.02 -3.28 -12.75
N ALA A 517 -45.39 -2.21 -12.04
CA ALA A 517 -46.53 -2.24 -11.15
C ALA A 517 -47.83 -1.97 -11.92
N VAL A 518 -48.93 -2.53 -11.42
CA VAL A 518 -50.27 -2.24 -11.93
C VAL A 518 -50.94 -1.16 -11.09
N ASN A 519 -51.76 -0.33 -11.73
CA ASN A 519 -52.59 0.67 -11.08
C ASN A 519 -53.80 0.03 -10.36
N PHE A 520 -54.63 0.84 -9.70
CA PHE A 520 -55.83 0.35 -9.00
C PHE A 520 -56.87 -0.35 -9.89
N ASN A 521 -56.82 -0.11 -11.20
CA ASN A 521 -57.70 -0.74 -12.19
C ASN A 521 -57.11 -2.06 -12.73
N GLY A 522 -55.90 -2.44 -12.31
CA GLY A 522 -55.20 -3.62 -12.81
C GLY A 522 -54.49 -3.41 -14.14
N GLU A 523 -54.26 -2.16 -14.55
CA GLU A 523 -53.60 -1.80 -15.81
C GLU A 523 -52.15 -1.37 -15.57
N ASN A 524 -51.28 -1.56 -16.56
CA ASN A 524 -49.83 -1.28 -16.46
C ASN A 524 -49.46 0.21 -16.51
N ALA A 525 -50.42 1.08 -16.82
CA ALA A 525 -50.19 2.52 -16.98
C ALA A 525 -51.40 3.34 -16.57
N THR A 526 -51.17 4.60 -16.20
CA THR A 526 -52.22 5.57 -15.87
C THR A 526 -52.17 6.72 -16.87
N TRP A 527 -53.28 6.97 -17.56
CA TRP A 527 -53.39 8.02 -18.58
C TRP A 527 -53.63 9.40 -17.97
N ASP A 528 -53.09 10.44 -18.60
CA ASP A 528 -53.42 11.83 -18.29
C ASP A 528 -54.83 12.20 -18.76
N ASP A 529 -55.39 13.30 -18.22
CA ASP A 529 -56.77 13.74 -18.54
C ASP A 529 -57.01 13.95 -20.04
N ASN A 530 -55.94 14.28 -20.79
CA ASN A 530 -56.00 14.53 -22.23
C ASN A 530 -55.74 13.28 -23.08
N GLN A 531 -55.41 12.14 -22.47
CA GLN A 531 -55.06 10.86 -23.12
C GLN A 531 -53.92 10.97 -24.13
N GLN A 532 -52.97 11.89 -23.88
CA GLN A 532 -51.79 12.13 -24.71
C GLN A 532 -50.50 11.67 -24.03
N LYS A 533 -50.59 11.35 -22.75
CA LYS A 533 -49.49 10.84 -21.95
C LYS A 533 -49.98 9.74 -21.02
N PHE A 534 -49.07 8.85 -20.66
CA PHE A 534 -49.30 7.89 -19.61
C PHE A 534 -48.08 7.79 -18.68
N GLU A 535 -48.35 7.44 -17.44
CA GLU A 535 -47.34 7.20 -16.42
C GLU A 535 -47.26 5.71 -16.10
N MET A 536 -46.02 5.22 -15.95
CA MET A 536 -45.73 3.87 -15.47
C MET A 536 -44.77 3.96 -14.29
N TYR A 537 -44.85 2.97 -13.40
CA TYR A 537 -43.92 2.83 -12.28
C TYR A 537 -43.68 1.35 -11.99
N GLY A 538 -42.59 1.07 -11.28
CA GLY A 538 -42.21 -0.30 -10.98
C GLY A 538 -40.95 -0.39 -10.14
N LEU A 539 -40.33 -1.58 -10.14
CA LEU A 539 -39.05 -1.82 -9.46
C LEU A 539 -37.97 -2.19 -10.45
N VAL A 540 -36.73 -1.77 -10.16
CA VAL A 540 -35.52 -2.19 -10.85
C VAL A 540 -34.44 -2.47 -9.81
N ASN A 541 -33.74 -3.58 -9.93
CA ASN A 541 -32.63 -3.91 -9.06
C ASN A 541 -31.56 -4.68 -9.83
N ASP A 542 -30.31 -4.38 -9.55
CA ASP A 542 -29.17 -5.15 -10.03
C ASP A 542 -28.76 -6.19 -8.98
N PRO A 543 -28.64 -7.48 -9.32
CA PRO A 543 -28.17 -8.51 -8.38
C PRO A 543 -26.77 -8.24 -7.83
N ASP A 544 -25.93 -7.54 -8.61
CA ASP A 544 -24.52 -7.30 -8.30
C ASP A 544 -24.29 -5.93 -7.63
N LEU A 545 -25.38 -5.21 -7.33
CA LEU A 545 -25.39 -3.87 -6.72
C LEU A 545 -24.71 -2.80 -7.58
N GLU A 546 -24.72 -2.98 -8.90
CA GLU A 546 -24.31 -1.95 -9.85
C GLU A 546 -25.40 -0.90 -10.07
N ALA A 547 -25.01 0.29 -10.57
CA ALA A 547 -26.01 1.28 -10.95
C ALA A 547 -26.74 0.83 -12.22
N VAL A 548 -28.01 1.22 -12.33
CA VAL A 548 -28.86 0.80 -13.45
C VAL A 548 -29.37 2.02 -14.21
N SER A 549 -29.19 2.00 -15.53
CA SER A 549 -29.78 2.94 -16.46
C SER A 549 -31.01 2.33 -17.13
N MET A 550 -32.08 3.12 -17.34
CA MET A 550 -33.32 2.65 -17.97
C MET A 550 -33.67 3.45 -19.22
N SER A 551 -34.20 2.76 -20.22
CA SER A 551 -34.76 3.33 -21.43
C SER A 551 -36.02 2.59 -21.86
N LEU A 552 -36.80 3.23 -22.72
CA LEU A 552 -38.06 2.70 -23.23
C LEU A 552 -38.15 2.96 -24.73
N THR A 553 -38.60 1.97 -25.49
CA THR A 553 -38.96 2.15 -26.91
C THR A 553 -40.46 2.10 -27.07
N ILE A 554 -41.03 3.11 -27.73
CA ILE A 554 -42.45 3.21 -28.07
C ILE A 554 -42.58 3.67 -29.52
N CYS A 555 -43.42 2.99 -30.33
CA CYS A 555 -43.69 3.39 -31.71
C CYS A 555 -42.43 3.60 -32.58
N GLY A 556 -41.36 2.83 -32.31
CA GLY A 556 -40.08 2.90 -33.01
C GLY A 556 -39.14 4.02 -32.53
N ALA A 557 -39.48 4.78 -31.49
CA ALA A 557 -38.65 5.83 -30.91
C ALA A 557 -38.21 5.48 -29.49
N MET A 558 -36.96 5.83 -29.15
CA MET A 558 -36.37 5.62 -27.83
C MET A 558 -36.64 6.82 -26.90
N TYR A 559 -36.84 6.52 -25.62
CA TYR A 559 -37.13 7.45 -24.54
C TYR A 559 -36.28 7.10 -23.31
N GLN A 560 -35.75 8.11 -22.62
CA GLN A 560 -34.83 7.94 -21.47
C GLN A 560 -35.28 8.76 -20.23
N GLY A 561 -36.54 9.20 -20.18
CA GLY A 561 -37.05 10.08 -19.11
C GLY A 561 -37.42 9.36 -17.80
N PHE A 562 -36.70 8.31 -17.41
CA PHE A 562 -36.95 7.60 -16.15
C PHE A 562 -36.46 8.41 -14.94
N VAL A 563 -37.22 8.37 -13.86
CA VAL A 563 -36.78 8.82 -12.53
C VAL A 563 -36.63 7.58 -11.65
N ILE A 564 -35.41 7.31 -11.19
CA ILE A 564 -35.08 6.16 -10.35
C ILE A 564 -34.77 6.68 -8.94
N ASP A 565 -35.46 6.15 -7.93
CA ASP A 565 -35.25 6.43 -6.52
C ASP A 565 -35.09 5.10 -5.77
N ASN A 566 -33.83 4.79 -5.42
CA ASN A 566 -33.41 3.48 -4.93
C ASN A 566 -33.84 2.37 -5.91
N ILE A 567 -34.68 1.42 -5.49
CA ILE A 567 -35.20 0.35 -6.35
C ILE A 567 -36.47 0.75 -7.10
N ASN A 568 -37.07 1.91 -6.83
CA ASN A 568 -38.32 2.33 -7.47
C ASN A 568 -38.01 3.15 -8.72
N TRP A 569 -38.78 2.95 -9.78
CA TRP A 569 -38.72 3.82 -10.95
C TRP A 569 -40.10 4.32 -11.33
N ASN A 570 -40.16 5.53 -11.91
CA ASN A 570 -41.33 6.03 -12.62
C ASN A 570 -40.91 6.66 -13.95
N VAL A 571 -41.86 6.75 -14.88
CA VAL A 571 -41.66 7.37 -16.19
C VAL A 571 -42.98 7.92 -16.72
N GLU A 572 -42.96 9.17 -17.18
CA GLU A 572 -44.06 9.79 -17.95
C GLU A 572 -43.71 9.70 -19.44
N VAL A 573 -44.58 9.10 -20.24
CA VAL A 573 -44.37 8.83 -21.67
C VAL A 573 -45.43 9.53 -22.50
N SER A 574 -45.02 10.24 -23.56
CA SER A 574 -45.93 10.90 -24.51
C SER A 574 -46.19 10.04 -25.74
N THR A 575 -47.46 9.97 -26.16
CA THR A 575 -47.89 9.25 -27.38
C THR A 575 -47.77 10.07 -28.66
N ALA A 576 -47.22 11.29 -28.60
CA ALA A 576 -47.13 12.21 -29.73
C ALA A 576 -46.46 11.57 -30.97
N ILE A 577 -45.44 10.74 -30.76
CA ILE A 577 -44.72 10.04 -31.84
C ILE A 577 -45.58 8.95 -32.49
N CYS A 578 -46.41 8.25 -31.70
CA CYS A 578 -47.36 7.26 -32.20
C CYS A 578 -48.44 7.93 -33.06
N MET A 579 -49.01 9.03 -32.54
CA MET A 579 -50.01 9.83 -33.25
C MET A 579 -49.44 10.41 -34.55
N ALA A 580 -48.19 10.90 -34.55
CA ALA A 580 -47.53 11.42 -35.74
C ALA A 580 -47.33 10.36 -36.83
N ASN A 581 -47.16 9.10 -36.44
CA ASN A 581 -47.01 7.95 -37.34
C ASN A 581 -48.33 7.22 -37.61
N GLY A 582 -49.45 7.68 -37.06
CA GLY A 582 -50.77 7.04 -37.22
C GLY A 582 -50.87 5.66 -36.58
N LEU A 583 -50.07 5.39 -35.53
CA LEU A 583 -50.05 4.14 -34.79
C LEU A 583 -50.98 4.22 -33.58
N THR A 584 -51.71 3.14 -33.31
CA THR A 584 -52.62 2.97 -32.16
C THR A 584 -52.15 1.89 -31.19
N ASP A 585 -50.97 1.32 -31.44
CA ASP A 585 -50.30 0.38 -30.56
C ASP A 585 -49.33 1.18 -29.69
N TYR A 586 -49.59 1.19 -28.39
CA TYR A 586 -48.81 1.91 -27.40
C TYR A 586 -47.90 0.99 -26.58
N ASP A 587 -47.77 -0.28 -26.96
CA ASP A 587 -46.90 -1.22 -26.28
C ASP A 587 -45.46 -0.70 -26.25
N VAL A 588 -44.82 -0.91 -25.10
CA VAL A 588 -43.49 -0.38 -24.83
C VAL A 588 -42.51 -1.48 -24.50
N ILE A 589 -41.27 -1.31 -24.98
CA ILE A 589 -40.14 -2.18 -24.62
C ILE A 589 -39.28 -1.40 -23.64
N ILE A 590 -39.30 -1.80 -22.37
CA ILE A 590 -38.44 -1.22 -21.34
C ILE A 590 -37.13 -2.01 -21.34
N THR A 591 -36.00 -1.30 -21.38
CA THR A 591 -34.65 -1.86 -21.28
C THR A 591 -33.96 -1.26 -20.06
N ALA A 592 -33.49 -2.09 -19.14
CA ALA A 592 -32.57 -1.68 -18.09
C ALA A 592 -31.18 -2.23 -18.39
N THR A 593 -30.13 -1.44 -18.15
CA THR A 593 -28.73 -1.79 -18.39
C THR A 593 -27.90 -1.41 -17.18
N ASP A 594 -27.14 -2.36 -16.64
CA ASP A 594 -26.18 -2.14 -15.55
C ASP A 594 -24.91 -1.41 -16.04
N ASP A 595 -24.04 -1.03 -15.10
CA ASP A 595 -22.77 -0.35 -15.39
C ASP A 595 -21.79 -1.25 -16.14
N SER A 596 -21.83 -2.57 -15.90
CA SER A 596 -21.04 -3.57 -16.62
C SER A 596 -21.57 -3.88 -18.04
N GLY A 597 -22.69 -3.28 -18.45
CA GLY A 597 -23.25 -3.29 -19.79
C GLY A 597 -24.19 -4.46 -20.14
N ALA A 598 -24.62 -5.28 -19.19
CA ALA A 598 -25.67 -6.27 -19.44
C ALA A 598 -27.06 -5.64 -19.32
N SER A 599 -28.01 -6.15 -20.12
CA SER A 599 -29.34 -5.56 -20.23
C SER A 599 -30.46 -6.58 -20.11
N THR A 600 -31.54 -6.18 -19.44
CA THR A 600 -32.82 -6.89 -19.42
C THR A 600 -33.88 -6.10 -20.18
N GLN A 601 -34.70 -6.80 -20.97
CA GLN A 601 -35.82 -6.21 -21.69
C GLN A 601 -37.15 -6.84 -21.30
N ILE A 602 -38.17 -6.00 -21.12
CA ILE A 602 -39.55 -6.44 -20.92
C ILE A 602 -40.47 -5.70 -21.89
N THR A 603 -41.43 -6.43 -22.46
CA THR A 603 -42.51 -5.83 -23.26
C THR A 603 -43.73 -5.63 -22.37
N VAL A 604 -44.27 -4.42 -22.35
CA VAL A 604 -45.38 -4.03 -21.52
C VAL A 604 -46.54 -3.62 -22.41
N GLY A 605 -47.66 -4.32 -22.25
CA GLY A 605 -48.90 -4.00 -22.97
C GLY A 605 -49.55 -2.75 -22.40
N ILE A 606 -49.84 -1.75 -23.24
CA ILE A 606 -50.49 -0.50 -22.83
C ILE A 606 -51.86 -0.40 -23.50
N GLN A 607 -52.91 -0.41 -22.68
CA GLN A 607 -54.30 -0.33 -23.18
C GLN A 607 -54.58 1.04 -23.80
N ASP A 608 -55.10 1.04 -25.03
CA ASP A 608 -55.53 2.25 -25.72
C ASP A 608 -56.79 2.82 -25.05
N PRO A 609 -56.75 4.07 -24.53
CA PRO A 609 -57.85 4.70 -23.81
C PRO A 609 -59.05 4.99 -24.71
N MET A 610 -58.86 4.93 -26.04
CA MET A 610 -59.89 5.13 -27.05
C MET A 610 -60.38 3.80 -27.65
N SER A 611 -59.78 2.67 -27.26
CA SER A 611 -60.29 1.36 -27.67
C SER A 611 -61.61 1.08 -26.96
N ASN A 612 -62.66 0.89 -27.75
CA ASN A 612 -64.00 0.61 -27.27
C ASN A 612 -64.25 -0.91 -27.24
N ASP A 613 -63.24 -1.68 -26.86
CA ASP A 613 -63.41 -3.11 -26.64
C ASP A 613 -64.09 -3.31 -25.28
N LEU A 614 -65.43 -3.26 -25.33
CA LEU A 614 -66.25 -3.92 -24.33
C LEU A 614 -65.72 -5.35 -24.17
N PRO A 615 -65.47 -5.83 -22.93
CA PRO A 615 -65.07 -7.21 -22.74
C PRO A 615 -66.13 -8.11 -23.39
N LEU A 616 -65.76 -8.83 -24.45
CA LEU A 616 -66.57 -9.95 -24.91
C LEU A 616 -66.67 -10.92 -23.73
N PRO A 617 -67.87 -11.31 -23.28
CA PRO A 617 -67.98 -12.37 -22.29
C PRO A 617 -67.33 -13.60 -22.90
N ALA A 618 -66.24 -14.06 -22.28
CA ALA A 618 -65.59 -15.30 -22.64
C ALA A 618 -66.63 -16.42 -22.56
N ASN A 619 -67.05 -16.95 -23.71
CA ASN A 619 -67.74 -18.22 -23.75
C ASN A 619 -66.74 -19.29 -23.29
N PRO A 620 -67.08 -20.12 -22.29
CA PRO A 620 -66.20 -21.22 -21.88
C PRO A 620 -66.21 -22.25 -23.01
N ILE A 621 -65.09 -22.38 -23.72
CA ILE A 621 -64.79 -23.57 -24.49
C ILE A 621 -64.00 -24.49 -23.56
N ASP A 622 -64.71 -25.51 -23.13
CA ASP A 622 -64.22 -26.75 -22.54
C ASP A 622 -63.36 -27.50 -23.58
N ASP A 623 -62.05 -27.61 -23.34
CA ASP A 623 -61.31 -28.84 -23.62
C ASP A 623 -60.09 -28.92 -22.69
N GLY A 624 -59.91 -30.09 -22.09
CA GLY A 624 -59.12 -30.29 -20.88
C GLY A 624 -57.66 -30.65 -21.13
N SER A 625 -56.79 -30.19 -20.24
CA SER A 625 -55.81 -31.03 -19.54
C SER A 625 -55.01 -30.17 -18.55
N ASP A 626 -54.79 -30.76 -17.38
CA ASP A 626 -54.27 -30.14 -16.16
C ASP A 626 -52.95 -29.36 -16.31
N SER A 627 -52.95 -28.09 -15.89
CA SER A 627 -51.84 -27.50 -15.13
C SER A 627 -52.38 -26.47 -14.13
N SER A 628 -52.71 -26.96 -12.94
CA SER A 628 -53.20 -26.17 -11.82
C SER A 628 -52.05 -25.41 -11.14
N LEU A 629 -52.06 -24.08 -11.24
CA LEU A 629 -51.31 -23.21 -10.33
C LEU A 629 -52.05 -23.12 -8.97
N PRO A 630 -51.33 -23.02 -7.84
CA PRO A 630 -51.92 -23.16 -6.52
C PRO A 630 -52.58 -21.85 -6.07
N PHE A 631 -53.92 -21.87 -5.91
CA PHE A 631 -54.62 -20.86 -5.13
C PHE A 631 -54.44 -21.14 -3.62
N PRO A 632 -54.10 -20.14 -2.79
CA PRO A 632 -54.12 -20.30 -1.34
C PRO A 632 -55.57 -20.52 -0.88
N SER A 633 -55.81 -21.68 -0.30
CA SER A 633 -57.14 -22.09 0.17
C SER A 633 -57.65 -21.19 1.30
N PHE A 634 -58.94 -20.88 1.25
CA PHE A 634 -59.76 -20.22 2.29
C PHE A 634 -59.73 -20.94 3.67
N LEU A 635 -59.12 -22.13 3.75
CA LEU A 635 -58.85 -22.86 4.98
C LEU A 635 -57.63 -22.33 5.75
N ALA A 636 -56.65 -21.73 5.06
CA ALA A 636 -55.45 -21.14 5.70
C ALA A 636 -55.78 -19.85 6.47
N THR A 637 -56.74 -19.05 5.98
CA THR A 637 -57.22 -17.84 6.65
C THR A 637 -58.05 -18.16 7.91
N LEU A 638 -58.77 -19.29 7.94
CA LEU A 638 -59.47 -19.78 9.13
C LEU A 638 -58.51 -20.33 10.21
N ALA A 639 -57.39 -20.94 9.80
CA ALA A 639 -56.36 -21.42 10.73
C ALA A 639 -55.62 -20.26 11.43
N MET A 640 -55.35 -19.16 10.71
CA MET A 640 -54.70 -17.96 11.26
C MET A 640 -55.63 -17.20 12.24
N LEU A 641 -56.95 -17.17 11.99
CA LEU A 641 -57.93 -16.63 12.94
C LEU A 641 -58.06 -17.48 14.22
N GLY A 642 -57.90 -18.81 14.11
CA GLY A 642 -57.90 -19.73 15.25
C GLY A 642 -56.66 -19.59 16.14
N ALA A 643 -55.48 -19.38 15.56
CA ALA A 643 -54.24 -19.17 16.31
C ALA A 643 -54.24 -17.82 17.07
N ALA A 644 -54.83 -16.77 16.49
CA ALA A 644 -54.94 -15.46 17.13
C ALA A 644 -55.90 -15.44 18.36
N LEU A 645 -56.94 -16.29 18.36
CA LEU A 645 -57.86 -16.41 19.50
C LEU A 645 -57.27 -17.24 20.66
N ILE A 646 -56.40 -18.22 20.38
CA ILE A 646 -55.72 -19.03 21.40
C ILE A 646 -54.56 -18.27 22.05
N LEU A 647 -53.90 -17.37 21.33
CA LEU A 647 -52.86 -16.48 21.88
C LEU A 647 -53.44 -15.36 22.77
N ARG A 648 -54.70 -14.96 22.55
CA ARG A 648 -55.36 -13.93 23.38
C ARG A 648 -55.89 -14.48 24.71
N SER A 649 -56.15 -15.78 24.84
CA SER A 649 -56.60 -16.40 26.10
C SER A 649 -55.48 -16.84 27.04
N LYS A 650 -54.21 -16.60 26.69
CA LYS A 650 -53.03 -16.91 27.53
C LYS A 650 -52.41 -15.69 28.23
N ASN A 651 -52.97 -14.50 28.01
CA ASN A 651 -52.53 -13.24 28.66
C ASN A 651 -53.55 -12.67 29.67
N GLU A 652 -54.59 -13.44 30.03
CA GLU A 652 -55.46 -13.16 31.18
C GLU A 652 -55.50 -14.40 32.09
N GLU A 653 -54.36 -14.72 32.71
CA GLU A 653 -54.26 -15.38 34.03
C GLU A 653 -52.98 -14.93 34.74
#